data_AF-A0A7C3MSH6-F1
#
_entry.id   AF-A0A7C3MSH6-F1
#
_cell.length_a   1.000
_cell.length_b   1.000
_cell.length_c   1.000
_cell.angle_alpha   90.00
_cell.angle_beta   90.00
_cell.angle_gamma   90.00
#
_symmetry.space_group_name_H-M   'P 1'
#
loop_
_entity.id
_entity.type
_entity.pdbx_description
1 polymer ?
#
loop_
_entity_poly.entity_id
_entity_poly.type
_entity_poly.pdbx_seq_one_letter_code
_entity_poly.pdbx_strand_id
1 'polypeptide(L)'
;MIKKVIVLIILMFISIPSIRANSLEDILFESLMRYEKYVRTNEDPQYGYKRYQGYPMYLYTFGVMYYRLYLLTKDEYYKKKVIEIADIAEKVRNSDWTWYYYDGSKFIESPVSLYNCEFTELFLYAYELTRDQKYREFARNTINALPELLYIISPSAVYNYFFYPFIAIAHYLYYTGEDNRDLVEAGEFAYYMAMQGYNPNTKKWYYSPAEYIRDFYDGHSAFYQIGEMSAFLEHQEAVKTIFPEQYKYLISELPGMLEVVKKYQLPSGAYYYNDGAPDCTETIGNIIVFYVLYDETFKTDHRDIIYRCINTLLERQAPNGAYYKTDVGSPIEIWYGDNIGISLPLFFLKKGNRLEDRMYKESEFIKREITEKIIIGDYDLELRDKNGRLDAINLIERLKDIKVNTYAYLIWHSPYDWDDLCDAFMPLAQKEGIDVIVYLTPPSEPPPPKPYEYDYVRWAQAIGELSMRYPNLMGIAIDDFNYNTDFFTKNYLREIKSSARSINPSLKLFTVSYYRDITDKFIDQYRDVIDGVIFPFRNEPNIDTTTTSTLAPQVRAVRATLGDELSLIIMIYASKLSSAPIPPDSKYLKETVKISLDLIKEGIADGIITYCLPKENKEDDRYRAVKELFNNFNLGGK
;
A
#
# COMPACT_ATOMS: atom_id res chain seq x y z
N MET A 1 50.67 57.81 15.28
CA MET A 1 50.50 57.55 16.72
C MET A 1 49.00 57.39 17.01
N ILE A 2 48.42 56.23 16.70
CA ILE A 2 46.96 56.03 16.76
C ILE A 2 46.64 54.64 17.32
N LYS A 3 45.80 54.63 18.35
CA LYS A 3 45.27 53.50 19.15
C LYS A 3 44.33 52.59 18.33
N LYS A 4 44.25 51.30 18.67
CA LYS A 4 43.07 50.66 19.34
C LYS A 4 43.12 49.10 19.32
N VAL A 5 43.06 48.53 20.53
CA VAL A 5 42.19 47.46 21.09
C VAL A 5 41.74 46.25 20.23
N ILE A 6 41.89 45.09 20.89
CA ILE A 6 41.65 43.65 20.62
C ILE A 6 40.18 43.24 20.34
N VAL A 7 39.95 42.23 19.49
CA VAL A 7 38.89 41.19 19.63
C VAL A 7 39.37 39.82 19.07
N LEU A 8 39.04 38.75 19.80
CA LEU A 8 39.33 37.30 19.63
C LEU A 8 38.81 36.66 18.32
N ILE A 9 39.54 35.64 17.83
CA ILE A 9 39.02 34.54 16.99
C ILE A 9 39.45 33.19 17.62
N ILE A 10 38.48 32.31 17.81
CA ILE A 10 38.59 30.93 18.31
C ILE A 10 39.11 30.03 17.19
N LEU A 11 40.18 29.27 17.46
CA LEU A 11 40.74 28.24 16.58
C LEU A 11 39.97 26.92 16.74
N MET A 12 39.27 26.50 15.68
CA MET A 12 38.80 25.12 15.50
C MET A 12 39.94 24.28 14.93
N PHE A 13 40.31 23.22 15.66
CA PHE A 13 41.18 22.16 15.17
C PHE A 13 40.49 21.39 14.05
N ILE A 14 41.13 21.32 12.88
CA ILE A 14 40.78 20.37 11.82
C ILE A 14 41.54 19.08 12.12
N SER A 15 40.83 18.07 12.61
CA SER A 15 41.29 16.69 12.69
C SER A 15 41.13 16.04 11.31
N ILE A 16 42.23 15.60 10.73
CA ILE A 16 42.24 14.69 9.57
C ILE A 16 41.57 13.38 10.02
N PRO A 17 40.58 12.82 9.29
CA PRO A 17 39.98 11.54 9.68
C PRO A 17 41.00 10.42 9.55
N SER A 18 41.23 9.71 10.66
CA SER A 18 41.95 8.46 10.72
C SER A 18 41.23 7.37 9.93
N ILE A 19 42.00 6.54 9.22
CA ILE A 19 41.58 5.30 8.57
C ILE A 19 40.84 4.44 9.62
N ARG A 20 39.51 4.31 9.50
CA ARG A 20 38.73 3.37 10.32
C ARG A 20 39.11 1.95 9.94
N ALA A 21 39.30 1.07 10.93
CA ALA A 21 39.35 -0.37 10.69
C ALA A 21 37.99 -0.81 10.10
N ASN A 22 37.99 -1.47 8.94
CA ASN A 22 36.77 -1.97 8.31
C ASN A 22 36.17 -3.09 9.17
N SER A 23 34.90 -2.95 9.55
CA SER A 23 34.15 -4.04 10.20
C SER A 23 33.89 -5.18 9.20
N LEU A 24 33.57 -6.39 9.69
CA LEU A 24 33.19 -7.52 8.83
C LEU A 24 32.02 -7.17 7.91
N GLU A 25 31.09 -6.34 8.39
CA GLU A 25 29.93 -5.85 7.66
C GLU A 25 30.33 -4.86 6.56
N ASP A 26 31.30 -3.97 6.81
CA ASP A 26 31.85 -3.10 5.75
C ASP A 26 32.51 -3.91 4.64
N ILE A 27 33.27 -4.95 5.01
CA ILE A 27 33.91 -5.87 4.05
C ILE A 27 32.86 -6.64 3.24
N LEU A 28 31.77 -7.06 3.88
CA LEU A 28 30.64 -7.72 3.21
C LEU A 28 29.90 -6.77 2.26
N PHE A 29 29.72 -5.51 2.64
CA PHE A 29 29.07 -4.53 1.75
C PHE A 29 29.92 -4.28 0.50
N GLU A 30 31.24 -4.12 0.67
CA GLU A 30 32.18 -4.05 -0.47
C GLU A 30 32.15 -5.32 -1.32
N SER A 31 32.02 -6.49 -0.70
CA SER A 31 31.84 -7.78 -1.39
C SER A 31 30.57 -7.78 -2.26
N LEU A 32 29.43 -7.35 -1.71
CA LEU A 32 28.17 -7.20 -2.44
C LEU A 32 28.30 -6.23 -3.62
N MET A 33 28.97 -5.09 -3.44
CA MET A 33 29.20 -4.12 -4.52
C MET A 33 30.10 -4.67 -5.63
N ARG A 34 31.09 -5.51 -5.30
CA ARG A 34 31.87 -6.25 -6.31
C ARG A 34 31.01 -7.26 -7.06
N TYR A 35 30.08 -7.91 -6.36
CA TYR A 35 29.16 -8.87 -6.97
C TYR A 35 28.15 -8.20 -7.92
N GLU A 36 27.54 -7.08 -7.51
CA GLU A 36 26.69 -6.25 -8.39
C GLU A 36 27.44 -5.88 -9.67
N LYS A 37 28.69 -5.44 -9.54
CA LYS A 37 29.51 -5.09 -10.70
C LYS A 37 29.73 -6.28 -11.63
N TYR A 38 29.94 -7.48 -11.08
CA TYR A 38 30.04 -8.70 -11.88
C TYR A 38 28.73 -9.01 -12.62
N VAL A 39 27.59 -8.96 -11.92
CA VAL A 39 26.26 -9.17 -12.50
C VAL A 39 26.02 -8.21 -13.67
N ARG A 40 26.30 -6.92 -13.47
CA ARG A 40 26.20 -5.88 -14.48
C ARG A 40 27.05 -6.14 -15.72
N THR A 41 28.24 -6.72 -15.58
CA THR A 41 29.09 -7.06 -16.75
C THR A 41 28.58 -8.25 -17.57
N ASN A 42 27.58 -8.97 -17.07
CA ASN A 42 26.95 -10.11 -17.72
C ASN A 42 25.54 -9.79 -18.26
N GLU A 43 25.15 -8.51 -18.33
CA GLU A 43 23.87 -8.10 -18.91
C GLU A 43 23.73 -8.53 -20.37
N ASP A 44 22.51 -8.91 -20.74
CA ASP A 44 22.06 -9.28 -22.08
C ASP A 44 20.84 -8.42 -22.44
N PRO A 45 20.88 -7.58 -23.48
CA PRO A 45 19.77 -6.70 -23.83
C PRO A 45 18.48 -7.42 -24.24
N GLN A 46 18.54 -8.69 -24.63
CA GLN A 46 17.39 -9.47 -25.07
C GLN A 46 16.73 -10.22 -23.90
N TYR A 47 17.54 -10.76 -22.99
CA TYR A 47 17.07 -11.64 -21.90
C TYR A 47 17.39 -11.11 -20.50
N GLY A 48 17.85 -9.87 -20.39
CA GLY A 48 18.36 -9.24 -19.17
C GLY A 48 19.79 -9.61 -18.83
N TYR A 49 20.13 -10.91 -18.81
CA TYR A 49 21.47 -11.42 -18.45
C TYR A 49 21.87 -12.65 -19.28
N LYS A 50 23.17 -12.79 -19.56
CA LYS A 50 23.75 -13.90 -20.35
C LYS A 50 23.61 -15.22 -19.59
N ARG A 51 23.10 -16.26 -20.26
CA ARG A 51 22.79 -17.55 -19.64
C ARG A 51 23.17 -18.78 -20.46
N TYR A 52 23.45 -19.88 -19.76
CA TYR A 52 23.62 -21.21 -20.32
C TYR A 52 22.30 -22.01 -20.48
N GLN A 53 21.40 -22.10 -19.47
CA GLN A 53 20.06 -22.74 -19.56
C GLN A 53 19.15 -22.47 -18.32
N GLY A 54 17.81 -22.32 -18.50
CA GLY A 54 16.70 -22.42 -17.52
C GLY A 54 15.73 -21.21 -17.43
N TYR A 55 14.78 -21.20 -16.48
CA TYR A 55 13.73 -20.14 -16.39
C TYR A 55 14.28 -18.78 -15.92
N PRO A 56 13.84 -17.64 -16.45
CA PRO A 56 14.47 -16.33 -16.16
C PRO A 56 14.40 -15.76 -14.71
N MET A 57 14.33 -16.60 -13.66
CA MET A 57 14.12 -16.22 -12.25
C MET A 57 15.14 -15.23 -11.71
N TYR A 58 16.36 -15.25 -12.23
CA TYR A 58 17.37 -14.25 -11.96
C TYR A 58 16.88 -12.80 -12.19
N LEU A 59 15.92 -12.58 -13.10
CA LEU A 59 15.32 -11.25 -13.29
C LEU A 59 14.59 -10.80 -12.03
N TYR A 60 13.82 -11.67 -11.38
CA TYR A 60 13.18 -11.35 -10.11
C TYR A 60 14.25 -11.06 -9.06
N THR A 61 15.20 -11.98 -8.88
CA THR A 61 16.27 -11.85 -7.91
C THR A 61 17.06 -10.56 -8.06
N PHE A 62 17.50 -10.23 -9.28
CA PHE A 62 18.26 -9.02 -9.55
C PHE A 62 17.39 -7.77 -9.48
N GLY A 63 16.13 -7.84 -9.90
CA GLY A 63 15.18 -6.75 -9.72
C GLY A 63 15.01 -6.39 -8.25
N VAL A 64 14.82 -7.39 -7.38
CA VAL A 64 14.71 -7.21 -5.94
C VAL A 64 16.05 -6.78 -5.31
N MET A 65 17.19 -7.33 -5.76
CA MET A 65 18.52 -6.86 -5.35
C MET A 65 18.67 -5.36 -5.61
N TYR A 66 18.36 -4.90 -6.83
CA TYR A 66 18.46 -3.50 -7.20
C TYR A 66 17.46 -2.62 -6.47
N TYR A 67 16.26 -3.12 -6.21
CA TYR A 67 15.29 -2.41 -5.38
C TYR A 67 15.87 -2.16 -3.98
N ARG A 68 16.40 -3.19 -3.33
CA ARG A 68 16.98 -3.08 -1.99
C ARG A 68 18.25 -2.24 -1.97
N LEU A 69 19.10 -2.32 -2.99
CA LEU A 69 20.27 -1.44 -3.15
C LEU A 69 19.85 0.02 -3.32
N TYR A 70 18.78 0.30 -4.07
CA TYR A 70 18.19 1.64 -4.13
C TYR A 70 17.70 2.09 -2.74
N LEU A 71 17.03 1.23 -1.97
CA LEU A 71 16.60 1.59 -0.62
C LEU A 71 17.78 1.94 0.31
N LEU A 72 18.89 1.21 0.20
CA LEU A 72 20.11 1.42 0.99
C LEU A 72 20.88 2.69 0.58
N THR A 73 20.95 2.98 -0.71
CA THR A 73 21.88 3.99 -1.25
C THR A 73 21.21 5.24 -1.80
N LYS A 74 19.93 5.15 -2.18
CA LYS A 74 19.17 6.16 -2.93
C LYS A 74 19.82 6.54 -4.27
N ASP A 75 20.61 5.66 -4.85
CA ASP A 75 21.21 5.85 -6.17
C ASP A 75 20.18 5.55 -7.28
N GLU A 76 19.87 6.57 -8.09
CA GLU A 76 18.93 6.48 -9.21
C GLU A 76 19.34 5.44 -10.27
N TYR A 77 20.62 5.06 -10.34
CA TYR A 77 21.06 3.95 -11.17
C TYR A 77 20.31 2.66 -10.84
N TYR A 78 20.18 2.34 -9.55
CA TYR A 78 19.50 1.12 -9.12
C TYR A 78 17.99 1.19 -9.33
N LYS A 79 17.37 2.34 -9.09
CA LYS A 79 15.96 2.58 -9.42
C LYS A 79 15.69 2.31 -10.91
N LYS A 80 16.55 2.82 -11.79
CA LYS A 80 16.45 2.59 -13.23
C LYS A 80 16.56 1.10 -13.57
N LYS A 81 17.46 0.37 -12.89
CA LYS A 81 17.62 -1.08 -13.08
C LYS A 81 16.39 -1.88 -12.68
N VAL A 82 15.72 -1.53 -11.58
CA VAL A 82 14.43 -2.17 -11.20
C VAL A 82 13.41 -2.03 -12.33
N ILE A 83 13.27 -0.81 -12.86
CA ILE A 83 12.33 -0.49 -13.94
C ILE A 83 12.68 -1.27 -15.22
N GLU A 84 13.95 -1.26 -15.64
CA GLU A 84 14.43 -2.00 -16.82
C GLU A 84 14.13 -3.50 -16.70
N ILE A 85 14.39 -4.10 -15.54
CA ILE A 85 14.19 -5.52 -15.31
C ILE A 85 12.70 -5.87 -15.26
N ALA A 86 11.86 -5.05 -14.63
CA ALA A 86 10.41 -5.24 -14.63
C ALA A 86 9.85 -5.22 -16.06
N ASP A 87 10.24 -4.24 -16.88
CA ASP A 87 9.84 -4.17 -18.28
C ASP A 87 10.34 -5.38 -19.11
N ILE A 88 11.56 -5.88 -18.83
CA ILE A 88 12.08 -7.09 -19.48
C ILE A 88 11.28 -8.33 -19.06
N ALA A 89 10.98 -8.49 -17.76
CA ALA A 89 10.23 -9.63 -17.24
C ALA A 89 8.85 -9.74 -17.89
N GLU A 90 8.16 -8.60 -18.03
CA GLU A 90 6.88 -8.50 -18.74
C GLU A 90 7.01 -8.88 -20.23
N LYS A 91 8.12 -8.52 -20.88
CA LYS A 91 8.34 -8.77 -22.30
C LYS A 91 8.65 -10.24 -22.62
N VAL A 92 9.35 -10.95 -21.73
CA VAL A 92 9.86 -12.31 -21.99
C VAL A 92 8.92 -13.43 -21.51
N ARG A 93 7.90 -13.11 -20.71
CA ARG A 93 6.93 -14.09 -20.21
C ARG A 93 5.94 -14.53 -21.31
N ASN A 94 5.32 -15.70 -21.15
CA ASN A 94 4.29 -16.18 -22.07
C ASN A 94 2.95 -15.47 -21.84
N SER A 95 2.05 -15.57 -22.84
CA SER A 95 0.70 -15.01 -22.77
C SER A 95 -0.20 -15.64 -21.70
N ASP A 96 0.09 -16.89 -21.32
CA ASP A 96 -0.58 -17.60 -20.23
C ASP A 96 0.00 -17.28 -18.84
N TRP A 97 0.89 -16.28 -18.77
CA TRP A 97 1.54 -15.82 -17.54
C TRP A 97 2.43 -16.89 -16.90
N THR A 98 2.99 -17.78 -17.73
CA THR A 98 3.97 -18.78 -17.32
C THR A 98 5.26 -18.66 -18.10
N TRP A 99 6.32 -19.35 -17.65
CA TRP A 99 7.62 -19.36 -18.32
C TRP A 99 7.97 -20.75 -18.82
N TYR A 100 8.39 -20.82 -20.08
CA TYR A 100 9.03 -21.99 -20.66
C TYR A 100 10.49 -22.09 -20.23
N TYR A 101 11.02 -23.31 -20.21
CA TYR A 101 12.42 -23.53 -19.87
C TYR A 101 13.30 -23.13 -21.05
N TYR A 102 14.33 -22.30 -20.85
CA TYR A 102 15.32 -21.99 -21.89
C TYR A 102 16.41 -23.07 -21.92
N ASP A 103 16.56 -23.83 -23.00
CA ASP A 103 17.55 -24.92 -23.09
C ASP A 103 18.99 -24.46 -23.42
N GLY A 104 19.22 -23.15 -23.50
CA GLY A 104 20.47 -22.56 -23.97
C GLY A 104 20.47 -22.13 -25.43
N SER A 105 19.44 -22.51 -26.18
CA SER A 105 19.23 -22.12 -27.58
C SER A 105 17.82 -21.57 -27.85
N LYS A 106 16.80 -22.14 -27.22
CA LYS A 106 15.39 -21.76 -27.37
C LYS A 106 14.59 -22.08 -26.10
N PHE A 107 13.38 -21.55 -26.03
CA PHE A 107 12.40 -21.94 -25.02
C PHE A 107 11.70 -23.25 -25.42
N ILE A 108 11.57 -24.19 -24.48
CA ILE A 108 10.85 -25.45 -24.65
C ILE A 108 9.56 -25.46 -23.81
N GLU A 109 8.45 -25.75 -24.46
CA GLU A 109 7.14 -25.92 -23.81
C GLU A 109 7.19 -27.19 -22.95
N SER A 110 7.06 -27.01 -21.63
CA SER A 110 7.20 -28.03 -20.56
C SER A 110 8.64 -28.29 -20.07
N PRO A 111 8.89 -28.24 -18.74
CA PRO A 111 7.94 -27.93 -17.67
C PRO A 111 7.64 -26.44 -17.56
N VAL A 112 6.55 -26.10 -16.86
CA VAL A 112 6.14 -24.72 -16.58
C VAL A 112 6.47 -24.41 -15.13
N SER A 113 7.04 -23.23 -14.86
CA SER A 113 7.42 -22.82 -13.49
C SER A 113 6.40 -21.89 -12.85
N LEU A 114 5.95 -22.21 -11.62
CA LEU A 114 5.13 -21.30 -10.81
C LEU A 114 5.90 -20.19 -10.12
N TYR A 115 7.22 -20.25 -10.08
CA TYR A 115 8.03 -19.18 -9.50
C TYR A 115 7.83 -17.83 -10.20
N ASN A 116 7.20 -17.81 -11.39
CA ASN A 116 6.75 -16.57 -12.02
C ASN A 116 5.83 -15.73 -11.11
N CYS A 117 5.12 -16.35 -10.15
CA CYS A 117 4.30 -15.60 -9.19
C CYS A 117 5.11 -14.58 -8.37
N GLU A 118 6.40 -14.82 -8.16
CA GLU A 118 7.28 -13.93 -7.39
C GLU A 118 7.49 -12.57 -8.09
N PHE A 119 7.38 -12.51 -9.42
CA PHE A 119 7.44 -11.24 -10.16
C PHE A 119 6.31 -10.28 -9.81
N THR A 120 5.20 -10.78 -9.24
CA THR A 120 4.14 -9.93 -8.67
C THR A 120 4.74 -8.92 -7.70
N GLU A 121 5.66 -9.35 -6.83
CA GLU A 121 6.34 -8.46 -5.90
C GLU A 121 7.22 -7.44 -6.64
N LEU A 122 8.04 -7.88 -7.60
CA LEU A 122 8.90 -6.97 -8.36
C LEU A 122 8.08 -5.88 -9.10
N PHE A 123 6.93 -6.26 -9.66
CA PHE A 123 6.03 -5.30 -10.30
C PHE A 123 5.44 -4.31 -9.30
N LEU A 124 5.07 -4.76 -8.09
CA LEU A 124 4.63 -3.85 -7.03
C LEU A 124 5.75 -2.89 -6.60
N TYR A 125 7.01 -3.36 -6.51
CA TYR A 125 8.17 -2.48 -6.24
C TYR A 125 8.42 -1.48 -7.37
N ALA A 126 8.29 -1.89 -8.64
CA ALA A 126 8.39 -0.98 -9.77
C ALA A 126 7.27 0.08 -9.74
N TYR A 127 6.04 -0.31 -9.38
CA TYR A 127 4.94 0.62 -9.12
C TYR A 127 5.27 1.59 -7.99
N GLU A 128 5.84 1.13 -6.88
CA GLU A 128 6.20 1.99 -5.75
C GLU A 128 7.21 3.08 -6.15
N LEU A 129 8.20 2.71 -6.98
CA LEU A 129 9.25 3.62 -7.44
C LEU A 129 8.78 4.63 -8.49
N THR A 130 7.73 4.31 -9.26
CA THR A 130 7.33 5.08 -10.45
C THR A 130 5.95 5.69 -10.38
N ARG A 131 5.04 5.08 -9.62
CA ARG A 131 3.59 5.30 -9.62
C ARG A 131 2.92 5.08 -10.98
N ASP A 132 3.59 4.38 -11.90
CA ASP A 132 3.04 4.03 -13.21
C ASP A 132 2.11 2.82 -13.08
N GLN A 133 0.83 3.02 -13.41
CA GLN A 133 -0.22 2.01 -13.27
C GLN A 133 0.05 0.73 -14.08
N LYS A 134 0.87 0.79 -15.14
CA LYS A 134 1.21 -0.40 -15.94
C LYS A 134 1.80 -1.52 -15.06
N TYR A 135 2.62 -1.18 -14.06
CA TYR A 135 3.22 -2.18 -13.19
C TYR A 135 2.23 -2.78 -12.20
N ARG A 136 1.23 -2.00 -11.75
CA ARG A 136 0.12 -2.54 -10.95
C ARG A 136 -0.69 -3.54 -11.78
N GLU A 137 -0.88 -3.25 -13.06
CA GLU A 137 -1.57 -4.16 -13.98
C GLU A 137 -0.74 -5.42 -14.28
N PHE A 138 0.57 -5.32 -14.46
CA PHE A 138 1.45 -6.50 -14.58
C PHE A 138 1.37 -7.40 -13.34
N ALA A 139 1.39 -6.81 -12.14
CA ALA A 139 1.22 -7.54 -10.88
C ALA A 139 -0.16 -8.24 -10.80
N ARG A 140 -1.23 -7.49 -11.06
CA ARG A 140 -2.61 -7.99 -11.05
C ARG A 140 -2.82 -9.15 -12.01
N ASN A 141 -2.33 -9.01 -13.23
CA ASN A 141 -2.51 -10.04 -14.23
C ASN A 141 -1.69 -11.30 -13.91
N THR A 142 -0.49 -11.14 -13.33
CA THR A 142 0.33 -12.27 -12.85
C THR A 142 -0.39 -13.04 -11.76
N ILE A 143 -0.92 -12.36 -10.74
CA ILE A 143 -1.56 -13.04 -9.61
C ILE A 143 -2.90 -13.67 -9.99
N ASN A 144 -3.69 -13.03 -10.87
CA ASN A 144 -4.99 -13.53 -11.31
C ASN A 144 -4.91 -14.75 -12.24
N ALA A 145 -3.73 -15.08 -12.78
CA ALA A 145 -3.51 -16.33 -13.50
C ALA A 145 -3.37 -17.54 -12.57
N LEU A 146 -3.05 -17.34 -11.29
CA LEU A 146 -2.73 -18.42 -10.36
C LEU A 146 -3.89 -19.39 -10.07
N PRO A 147 -5.15 -18.98 -9.87
CA PRO A 147 -6.22 -19.90 -9.54
C PRO A 147 -6.37 -21.06 -10.54
N GLU A 148 -6.28 -20.76 -11.83
CA GLU A 148 -6.34 -21.78 -12.89
C GLU A 148 -5.04 -22.61 -12.95
N LEU A 149 -3.88 -21.95 -12.92
CA LEU A 149 -2.58 -22.62 -13.03
C LEU A 149 -2.31 -23.59 -11.86
N LEU A 150 -2.66 -23.21 -10.64
CA LEU A 150 -2.49 -24.03 -9.43
C LEU A 150 -3.24 -25.36 -9.57
N TYR A 151 -4.43 -25.35 -10.14
CA TYR A 151 -5.21 -26.56 -10.37
C TYR A 151 -4.55 -27.46 -11.41
N ILE A 152 -4.12 -26.89 -12.55
CA ILE A 152 -3.56 -27.62 -13.70
C ILE A 152 -2.29 -28.39 -13.33
N ILE A 153 -1.37 -27.75 -12.61
CA ILE A 153 -0.05 -28.36 -12.35
C ILE A 153 -0.06 -29.32 -11.16
N SER A 154 -1.13 -29.27 -10.35
CA SER A 154 -1.20 -29.93 -9.05
C SER A 154 -0.75 -31.40 -9.00
N PRO A 155 -0.99 -32.23 -10.04
CA PRO A 155 -0.62 -33.65 -10.01
C PRO A 155 0.89 -33.93 -10.14
N SER A 156 1.71 -32.95 -10.49
CA SER A 156 3.11 -33.16 -10.91
C SER A 156 4.14 -32.25 -10.23
N ALA A 157 3.68 -31.31 -9.41
CA ALA A 157 4.52 -30.29 -8.80
C ALA A 157 5.14 -30.73 -7.45
N VAL A 158 6.26 -30.11 -7.11
CA VAL A 158 6.91 -30.20 -5.79
C VAL A 158 6.18 -29.31 -4.77
N TYR A 159 6.34 -29.57 -3.48
CA TYR A 159 5.50 -28.90 -2.47
C TYR A 159 5.76 -27.40 -2.36
N ASN A 160 7.03 -26.99 -2.52
CA ASN A 160 7.39 -25.58 -2.48
C ASN A 160 6.80 -24.77 -3.67
N TYR A 161 6.44 -25.41 -4.80
CA TYR A 161 5.77 -24.74 -5.91
C TYR A 161 4.40 -24.18 -5.52
N PHE A 162 3.81 -24.62 -4.42
CA PHE A 162 2.56 -24.05 -3.90
C PHE A 162 2.80 -23.06 -2.75
N PHE A 163 3.91 -23.18 -2.02
CA PHE A 163 4.18 -22.28 -0.90
C PHE A 163 4.48 -20.85 -1.38
N TYR A 164 5.27 -20.68 -2.44
CA TYR A 164 5.56 -19.35 -2.99
C TYR A 164 4.32 -18.64 -3.56
N PRO A 165 3.40 -19.32 -4.30
CA PRO A 165 2.10 -18.74 -4.66
C PRO A 165 1.26 -18.33 -3.44
N PHE A 166 1.24 -19.13 -2.38
CA PHE A 166 0.56 -18.76 -1.13
C PHE A 166 1.12 -17.45 -0.55
N ILE A 167 2.45 -17.32 -0.49
CA ILE A 167 3.12 -16.11 -0.04
C ILE A 167 2.85 -14.93 -0.98
N ALA A 168 2.93 -15.13 -2.29
CA ALA A 168 2.70 -14.09 -3.30
C ALA A 168 1.27 -13.57 -3.27
N ILE A 169 0.27 -14.44 -3.11
CA ILE A 169 -1.14 -14.07 -2.96
C ILE A 169 -1.34 -13.26 -1.68
N ALA A 170 -0.81 -13.75 -0.54
CA ALA A 170 -0.89 -13.03 0.73
C ALA A 170 -0.27 -11.63 0.60
N HIS A 171 0.91 -11.55 0.00
CA HIS A 171 1.61 -10.28 -0.21
C HIS A 171 0.84 -9.33 -1.13
N TYR A 172 0.34 -9.80 -2.28
CA TYR A 172 -0.44 -8.98 -3.21
C TYR A 172 -1.71 -8.41 -2.56
N LEU A 173 -2.52 -9.26 -1.92
CA LEU A 173 -3.77 -8.83 -1.28
C LEU A 173 -3.50 -7.84 -0.13
N TYR A 174 -2.47 -8.11 0.67
CA TYR A 174 -2.04 -7.21 1.75
C TYR A 174 -1.55 -5.86 1.21
N TYR A 175 -0.71 -5.87 0.17
CA TYR A 175 -0.13 -4.66 -0.40
C TYR A 175 -1.18 -3.79 -1.11
N THR A 176 -2.09 -4.42 -1.86
CA THR A 176 -3.08 -3.71 -2.68
C THR A 176 -4.36 -3.37 -1.94
N GLY A 177 -4.68 -4.06 -0.84
CA GLY A 177 -5.94 -3.95 -0.13
C GLY A 177 -7.14 -4.49 -0.92
N GLU A 178 -6.90 -5.23 -2.01
CA GLU A 178 -7.95 -5.79 -2.85
C GLU A 178 -8.70 -6.91 -2.10
N ASP A 179 -10.04 -6.83 -2.06
CA ASP A 179 -10.89 -7.91 -1.57
C ASP A 179 -11.27 -8.83 -2.74
N ASN A 180 -10.50 -9.90 -2.91
CA ASN A 180 -10.66 -10.84 -4.02
C ASN A 180 -10.78 -12.26 -3.50
N ARG A 181 -12.03 -12.75 -3.47
CA ARG A 181 -12.37 -14.06 -2.94
C ARG A 181 -11.70 -15.22 -3.69
N ASP A 182 -11.60 -15.13 -5.01
CA ASP A 182 -11.00 -16.19 -5.83
C ASP A 182 -9.50 -16.33 -5.51
N LEU A 183 -8.81 -15.22 -5.29
CA LEU A 183 -7.42 -15.22 -4.85
C LEU A 183 -7.26 -15.78 -3.43
N VAL A 184 -8.17 -15.44 -2.50
CA VAL A 184 -8.16 -16.01 -1.15
C VAL A 184 -8.33 -17.53 -1.21
N GLU A 185 -9.31 -18.03 -1.96
CA GLU A 185 -9.55 -19.48 -2.13
C GLU A 185 -8.34 -20.17 -2.81
N ALA A 186 -7.72 -19.53 -3.80
CA ALA A 186 -6.50 -20.02 -4.43
C ALA A 186 -5.31 -20.07 -3.45
N GLY A 187 -5.18 -19.06 -2.57
CA GLY A 187 -4.14 -19.02 -1.54
C GLY A 187 -4.33 -20.12 -0.49
N GLU A 188 -5.57 -20.38 -0.05
CA GLU A 188 -5.89 -21.48 0.84
C GLU A 188 -5.58 -22.84 0.21
N PHE A 189 -5.92 -23.01 -1.07
CA PHE A 189 -5.57 -24.22 -1.84
C PHE A 189 -4.04 -24.40 -1.95
N ALA A 190 -3.32 -23.34 -2.31
CA ALA A 190 -1.86 -23.37 -2.41
C ALA A 190 -1.20 -23.73 -1.07
N TYR A 191 -1.68 -23.13 0.02
CA TYR A 191 -1.25 -23.50 1.38
C TYR A 191 -1.52 -24.98 1.67
N TYR A 192 -2.75 -25.45 1.43
CA TYR A 192 -3.12 -26.85 1.67
C TYR A 192 -2.21 -27.82 0.92
N MET A 193 -1.91 -27.55 -0.35
CA MET A 193 -1.04 -28.36 -1.18
C MET A 193 0.40 -28.34 -0.68
N ALA A 194 0.94 -27.17 -0.31
CA ALA A 194 2.28 -27.06 0.25
C ALA A 194 2.42 -27.88 1.55
N MET A 195 1.41 -27.78 2.42
CA MET A 195 1.39 -28.46 3.72
C MET A 195 1.25 -29.98 3.62
N GLN A 196 0.87 -30.55 2.46
CA GLN A 196 0.92 -32.00 2.25
C GLN A 196 2.36 -32.55 2.36
N GLY A 197 3.36 -31.71 2.07
CA GLY A 197 4.77 -32.03 2.23
C GLY A 197 5.29 -31.90 3.66
N TYR A 198 4.49 -31.37 4.59
CA TYR A 198 4.93 -31.13 5.95
C TYR A 198 4.48 -32.25 6.91
N ASN A 199 5.43 -32.79 7.68
CA ASN A 199 5.13 -33.76 8.73
C ASN A 199 5.24 -33.11 10.12
N PRO A 200 4.13 -32.84 10.82
CA PRO A 200 4.14 -32.13 12.10
C PRO A 200 4.77 -32.94 13.24
N ASN A 201 4.91 -34.26 13.13
CA ASN A 201 5.53 -35.08 14.16
C ASN A 201 7.06 -35.04 14.07
N THR A 202 7.60 -35.03 12.86
CA THR A 202 9.05 -35.00 12.62
C THR A 202 9.57 -33.58 12.39
N LYS A 203 8.68 -32.62 12.14
CA LYS A 203 8.97 -31.22 11.73
C LYS A 203 9.74 -31.12 10.41
N LYS A 204 9.76 -32.19 9.62
CA LYS A 204 10.36 -32.24 8.27
C LYS A 204 9.34 -31.73 7.25
N TRP A 205 9.77 -30.80 6.40
CA TRP A 205 9.07 -30.42 5.18
C TRP A 205 9.82 -30.98 3.98
N TYR A 206 9.24 -31.99 3.34
CA TYR A 206 9.85 -32.68 2.21
C TYR A 206 9.70 -31.81 0.97
N TYR A 207 10.69 -31.83 0.06
CA TYR A 207 10.64 -30.99 -1.13
C TYR A 207 9.68 -31.57 -2.17
N SER A 208 9.62 -32.90 -2.34
CA SER A 208 8.71 -33.55 -3.29
C SER A 208 7.84 -34.67 -2.71
N PRO A 209 6.70 -35.03 -3.35
CA PRO A 209 5.90 -36.18 -2.95
C PRO A 209 6.69 -37.50 -2.93
N ALA A 210 7.63 -37.66 -3.86
CA ALA A 210 8.47 -38.86 -3.93
C ALA A 210 9.39 -38.99 -2.70
N GLU A 211 9.92 -37.87 -2.21
CA GLU A 211 10.72 -37.82 -0.99
C GLU A 211 9.87 -38.10 0.25
N TYR A 212 8.69 -37.49 0.33
CA TYR A 212 7.73 -37.71 1.42
C TYR A 212 7.35 -39.20 1.54
N ILE A 213 6.95 -39.82 0.43
CA ILE A 213 6.57 -41.25 0.39
C ILE A 213 7.72 -42.17 0.81
N ARG A 214 8.96 -41.79 0.49
CA ARG A 214 10.17 -42.57 0.82
C ARG A 214 10.75 -42.25 2.19
N ASP A 215 10.19 -41.27 2.91
CA ASP A 215 10.81 -40.64 4.09
C ASP A 215 12.28 -40.26 3.85
N PHE A 216 12.58 -39.81 2.62
CA PHE A 216 13.91 -39.35 2.25
C PHE A 216 14.00 -37.85 2.54
N TYR A 217 14.86 -37.47 3.48
CA TYR A 217 15.08 -36.07 3.84
C TYR A 217 16.57 -35.86 4.06
N ASP A 218 17.17 -35.00 3.25
CA ASP A 218 18.60 -34.72 3.22
C ASP A 218 18.88 -33.20 3.35
N GLY A 219 20.13 -32.79 3.09
CA GLY A 219 20.48 -31.37 3.11
C GLY A 219 19.77 -30.54 2.03
N HIS A 220 19.37 -31.15 0.91
CA HIS A 220 18.63 -30.46 -0.15
C HIS A 220 17.21 -30.14 0.31
N SER A 221 16.53 -31.12 0.92
CA SER A 221 15.21 -30.89 1.54
C SER A 221 15.29 -29.84 2.66
N ALA A 222 16.32 -29.91 3.51
CA ALA A 222 16.52 -28.95 4.59
C ALA A 222 16.75 -27.51 4.09
N PHE A 223 17.47 -27.35 2.97
CA PHE A 223 17.67 -26.05 2.33
C PHE A 223 16.35 -25.44 1.85
N TYR A 224 15.49 -26.22 1.18
CA TYR A 224 14.19 -25.71 0.73
C TYR A 224 13.25 -25.38 1.88
N GLN A 225 13.26 -26.18 2.96
CA GLN A 225 12.51 -25.88 4.17
C GLN A 225 12.96 -24.55 4.79
N ILE A 226 14.26 -24.24 4.80
CA ILE A 226 14.75 -22.91 5.21
C ILE A 226 14.22 -21.81 4.29
N GLY A 227 14.18 -22.04 2.97
CA GLY A 227 13.61 -21.10 2.01
C GLY A 227 12.14 -20.77 2.30
N GLU A 228 11.32 -21.79 2.55
CA GLU A 228 9.91 -21.64 2.92
C GLU A 228 9.75 -20.87 4.25
N MET A 229 10.55 -21.22 5.26
CA MET A 229 10.56 -20.50 6.54
C MET A 229 10.98 -19.04 6.37
N SER A 230 11.97 -18.76 5.52
CA SER A 230 12.44 -17.39 5.23
C SER A 230 11.36 -16.58 4.52
N ALA A 231 10.74 -17.13 3.47
CA ALA A 231 9.66 -16.48 2.73
C ALA A 231 8.46 -16.17 3.65
N PHE A 232 8.10 -17.12 4.54
CA PHE A 232 7.07 -16.88 5.53
C PHE A 232 7.43 -15.73 6.49
N LEU A 233 8.64 -15.73 7.05
CA LEU A 233 9.06 -14.69 8.00
C LEU A 233 9.15 -13.30 7.36
N GLU A 234 9.62 -13.23 6.12
CA GLU A 234 9.71 -11.98 5.37
C GLU A 234 8.33 -11.36 5.11
N HIS A 235 7.33 -12.20 4.81
CA HIS A 235 5.96 -11.77 4.52
C HIS A 235 4.97 -12.02 5.68
N GLN A 236 5.45 -12.20 6.91
CA GLN A 236 4.64 -12.70 8.01
C GLN A 236 3.44 -11.80 8.36
N GLU A 237 3.56 -10.48 8.20
CA GLU A 237 2.44 -9.54 8.44
C GLU A 237 1.35 -9.64 7.36
N ALA A 238 1.74 -9.92 6.11
CA ALA A 238 0.78 -10.18 5.03
C ALA A 238 0.02 -11.47 5.30
N VAL A 239 0.73 -12.55 5.64
CA VAL A 239 0.12 -13.84 5.97
C VAL A 239 -0.78 -13.73 7.21
N LYS A 240 -0.35 -13.03 8.26
CA LYS A 240 -1.16 -12.77 9.46
C LYS A 240 -2.44 -12.00 9.18
N THR A 241 -2.39 -11.07 8.22
CA THR A 241 -3.54 -10.20 7.89
C THR A 241 -4.56 -10.94 7.04
N ILE A 242 -4.10 -11.67 6.03
CA ILE A 242 -4.94 -12.34 5.01
C ILE A 242 -5.33 -13.76 5.44
N PHE A 243 -4.40 -14.51 6.02
CA PHE A 243 -4.54 -15.93 6.40
C PHE A 243 -4.18 -16.16 7.88
N PRO A 244 -4.98 -15.60 8.82
CA PRO A 244 -4.62 -15.55 10.24
C PRO A 244 -4.47 -16.93 10.91
N GLU A 245 -5.22 -17.94 10.48
CA GLU A 245 -5.12 -19.29 11.04
C GLU A 245 -3.86 -20.02 10.57
N GLN A 246 -3.51 -19.88 9.28
CA GLN A 246 -2.28 -20.41 8.69
C GLN A 246 -1.06 -19.73 9.33
N TYR A 247 -1.11 -18.41 9.57
CA TYR A 247 -0.08 -17.68 10.31
C TYR A 247 0.14 -18.28 11.71
N LYS A 248 -0.94 -18.43 12.51
CA LYS A 248 -0.84 -18.98 13.88
C LYS A 248 -0.23 -20.38 13.89
N TYR A 249 -0.57 -21.20 12.89
CA TYR A 249 -0.03 -22.53 12.77
C TYR A 249 1.47 -22.49 12.42
N LEU A 250 1.83 -21.84 11.32
CA LEU A 250 3.23 -21.77 10.85
C LEU A 250 4.14 -21.18 11.92
N ILE A 251 3.77 -20.04 12.52
CA ILE A 251 4.60 -19.37 13.53
C ILE A 251 4.86 -20.27 14.75
N SER A 252 3.91 -21.15 15.10
CA SER A 252 4.06 -22.10 16.22
C SER A 252 4.98 -23.28 15.90
N GLU A 253 5.08 -23.66 14.62
CA GLU A 253 5.87 -24.81 14.17
C GLU A 253 7.33 -24.45 13.86
N LEU A 254 7.59 -23.18 13.52
CA LEU A 254 8.91 -22.67 13.13
C LEU A 254 10.07 -23.06 14.07
N PRO A 255 9.94 -22.96 15.41
CA PRO A 255 11.01 -23.40 16.31
C PRO A 255 11.35 -24.90 16.16
N GLY A 256 10.34 -25.74 15.97
CA GLY A 256 10.54 -27.17 15.74
C GLY A 256 11.17 -27.48 14.38
N MET A 257 10.78 -26.72 13.35
CA MET A 257 11.38 -26.79 12.02
C MET A 257 12.87 -26.42 12.05
N LEU A 258 13.23 -25.35 12.79
CA LEU A 258 14.62 -24.92 12.97
C LEU A 258 15.50 -26.02 13.58
N GLU A 259 14.97 -26.73 14.59
CA GLU A 259 15.68 -27.84 15.24
C GLU A 259 15.99 -29.01 14.29
N VAL A 260 15.21 -29.17 13.23
CA VAL A 260 15.44 -30.19 12.19
C VAL A 260 16.48 -29.71 11.19
N VAL A 261 16.27 -28.55 10.57
CA VAL A 261 17.12 -28.09 9.47
C VAL A 261 18.55 -27.84 9.94
N LYS A 262 18.77 -27.40 11.19
CA LYS A 262 20.13 -27.15 11.70
C LYS A 262 21.02 -28.41 11.74
N LYS A 263 20.42 -29.62 11.76
CA LYS A 263 21.16 -30.89 11.78
C LYS A 263 21.85 -31.20 10.45
N TYR A 264 21.42 -30.56 9.37
CA TYR A 264 21.92 -30.78 8.01
C TYR A 264 22.86 -29.66 7.54
N GLN A 265 23.11 -28.67 8.39
CA GLN A 265 24.01 -27.58 8.06
C GLN A 265 25.46 -28.04 8.05
N LEU A 266 26.19 -27.69 6.99
CA LEU A 266 27.59 -28.02 6.82
C LEU A 266 28.50 -27.10 7.65
N PRO A 267 29.77 -27.48 7.89
CA PRO A 267 30.73 -26.62 8.61
C PRO A 267 30.91 -25.23 8.00
N SER A 268 30.80 -25.13 6.67
CA SER A 268 30.82 -23.87 5.90
C SER A 268 29.64 -22.94 6.23
N GLY A 269 28.60 -23.45 6.90
CA GLY A 269 27.32 -22.78 7.11
C GLY A 269 26.31 -23.05 6.00
N ALA A 270 26.73 -23.58 4.85
CA ALA A 270 25.86 -23.93 3.71
C ALA A 270 25.10 -25.24 3.94
N TYR A 271 24.32 -25.65 2.93
CA TYR A 271 23.65 -26.94 2.86
C TYR A 271 24.11 -27.74 1.62
N TYR A 272 23.96 -29.06 1.70
CA TYR A 272 24.08 -29.92 0.52
C TYR A 272 22.99 -29.55 -0.49
N TYR A 273 23.38 -29.30 -1.74
CA TYR A 273 22.44 -28.97 -2.79
C TYR A 273 22.30 -30.11 -3.80
N ASN A 274 23.40 -30.60 -4.38
CA ASN A 274 23.44 -31.80 -5.22
C ASN A 274 24.90 -32.26 -5.39
N ASP A 275 25.13 -33.35 -6.13
CA ASP A 275 26.48 -33.90 -6.35
C ASP A 275 27.44 -32.94 -7.07
N GLY A 276 26.92 -32.01 -7.88
CA GLY A 276 27.69 -30.97 -8.53
C GLY A 276 27.97 -29.73 -7.66
N ALA A 277 27.25 -29.60 -6.53
CA ALA A 277 27.42 -28.55 -5.54
C ALA A 277 27.10 -29.07 -4.13
N PRO A 278 27.92 -29.98 -3.58
CA PRO A 278 27.64 -30.61 -2.29
C PRO A 278 27.80 -29.65 -1.10
N ASP A 279 28.44 -28.50 -1.29
CA ASP A 279 28.59 -27.41 -0.32
C ASP A 279 28.35 -26.09 -1.06
N CYS A 280 27.09 -25.77 -1.31
CA CYS A 280 26.70 -24.75 -2.28
C CYS A 280 26.68 -23.34 -1.69
N THR A 281 27.55 -22.47 -2.21
CA THR A 281 27.71 -21.08 -1.75
C THR A 281 26.43 -20.25 -1.88
N GLU A 282 25.63 -20.50 -2.91
CA GLU A 282 24.35 -19.80 -3.12
C GLU A 282 23.42 -19.96 -1.91
N THR A 283 23.42 -21.13 -1.26
CA THR A 283 22.51 -21.41 -0.12
C THR A 283 22.75 -20.47 1.06
N ILE A 284 23.95 -19.90 1.18
CA ILE A 284 24.37 -19.06 2.30
C ILE A 284 23.55 -17.76 2.38
N GLY A 285 23.13 -17.20 1.24
CA GLY A 285 22.29 -15.99 1.22
C GLY A 285 21.00 -16.16 2.03
N ASN A 286 20.24 -17.22 1.74
CA ASN A 286 18.98 -17.52 2.43
C ASN A 286 19.19 -17.78 3.93
N ILE A 287 20.30 -18.39 4.31
CA ILE A 287 20.60 -18.72 5.71
C ILE A 287 20.83 -17.45 6.52
N ILE A 288 21.60 -16.50 5.97
CA ILE A 288 21.86 -15.21 6.63
C ILE A 288 20.54 -14.48 6.89
N VAL A 289 19.69 -14.33 5.86
CA VAL A 289 18.41 -13.64 6.00
C VAL A 289 17.45 -14.39 6.92
N PHE A 290 17.36 -15.71 6.79
CA PHE A 290 16.51 -16.51 7.67
C PHE A 290 16.83 -16.25 9.14
N TYR A 291 18.10 -16.34 9.55
CA TYR A 291 18.47 -16.13 10.95
C TYR A 291 18.27 -14.69 11.41
N VAL A 292 18.47 -13.69 10.54
CA VAL A 292 18.15 -12.29 10.85
C VAL A 292 16.66 -12.12 11.13
N LEU A 293 15.80 -12.62 10.25
CA LEU A 293 14.35 -12.53 10.40
C LEU A 293 13.86 -13.35 11.61
N TYR A 294 14.45 -14.53 11.83
CA TYR A 294 14.12 -15.39 12.96
C TYR A 294 14.49 -14.73 14.29
N ASP A 295 15.69 -14.14 14.40
CA ASP A 295 16.12 -13.40 15.59
C ASP A 295 15.22 -12.19 15.85
N GLU A 296 14.80 -11.48 14.80
CA GLU A 296 13.87 -10.38 14.92
C GLU A 296 12.50 -10.83 15.45
N THR A 297 11.94 -11.92 14.91
CA THR A 297 10.62 -12.44 15.29
C THR A 297 10.63 -13.07 16.69
N PHE A 298 11.58 -13.96 16.98
CA PHE A 298 11.59 -14.76 18.21
C PHE A 298 12.49 -14.17 19.31
N LYS A 299 13.14 -13.04 19.07
CA LYS A 299 14.05 -12.36 20.00
C LYS A 299 15.19 -13.28 20.46
N THR A 300 15.76 -14.02 19.52
CA THR A 300 16.94 -14.87 19.71
C THR A 300 18.22 -14.19 19.22
N ASP A 301 19.36 -14.87 19.35
CA ASP A 301 20.67 -14.38 18.88
C ASP A 301 21.46 -15.52 18.23
N HIS A 302 21.56 -15.47 16.90
CA HIS A 302 22.27 -16.42 16.06
C HIS A 302 23.43 -15.74 15.31
N ARG A 303 24.06 -14.73 15.91
CA ARG A 303 25.19 -14.01 15.29
C ARG A 303 26.38 -14.90 14.92
N ASP A 304 26.62 -15.97 15.67
CA ASP A 304 27.72 -16.90 15.41
C ASP A 304 27.57 -17.62 14.06
N ILE A 305 26.37 -18.12 13.74
CA ILE A 305 26.10 -18.74 12.45
C ILE A 305 26.10 -17.72 11.32
N ILE A 306 25.51 -16.54 11.54
CA ILE A 306 25.49 -15.46 10.54
C ILE A 306 26.93 -15.07 10.19
N TYR A 307 27.81 -14.88 11.16
CA TYR A 307 29.18 -14.46 10.90
C TYR A 307 30.03 -15.59 10.31
N ARG A 308 29.77 -16.85 10.66
CA ARG A 308 30.37 -18.01 9.99
C ARG A 308 30.01 -18.02 8.49
N CYS A 309 28.73 -17.84 8.17
CA CYS A 309 28.24 -17.74 6.80
C CYS A 309 28.89 -16.59 6.02
N ILE A 310 28.99 -15.41 6.64
CA ILE A 310 29.64 -14.23 6.04
C ILE A 310 31.13 -14.52 5.73
N ASN A 311 31.86 -15.12 6.66
CA ASN A 311 33.27 -15.48 6.42
C ASN A 311 33.42 -16.44 5.23
N THR A 312 32.61 -17.50 5.18
CA THR A 312 32.60 -18.43 4.04
C THR A 312 32.30 -17.73 2.71
N LEU A 313 31.33 -16.82 2.68
CA LEU A 313 31.03 -16.02 1.48
C LEU A 313 32.22 -15.18 1.02
N LEU A 314 32.89 -14.51 1.96
CA LEU A 314 34.06 -13.68 1.67
C LEU A 314 35.24 -14.52 1.16
N GLU A 315 35.47 -15.70 1.74
CA GLU A 315 36.49 -16.65 1.30
C GLU A 315 36.22 -17.19 -0.11
N ARG A 316 34.94 -17.36 -0.46
CA ARG A 316 34.49 -17.90 -1.76
C ARG A 316 34.24 -16.82 -2.82
N GLN A 317 34.59 -15.56 -2.56
CA GLN A 317 34.52 -14.53 -3.59
C GLN A 317 35.75 -14.53 -4.50
N ALA A 318 35.51 -14.65 -5.80
CA ALA A 318 36.54 -14.61 -6.83
C ALA A 318 37.06 -13.17 -7.08
N PRO A 319 38.27 -13.01 -7.66
CA PRO A 319 38.85 -11.69 -7.92
C PRO A 319 38.02 -10.77 -8.83
N ASN A 320 37.18 -11.34 -9.70
CA ASN A 320 36.29 -10.59 -10.57
C ASN A 320 34.98 -10.15 -9.89
N GLY A 321 34.78 -10.47 -8.61
CA GLY A 321 33.61 -10.11 -7.80
C GLY A 321 32.53 -11.18 -7.74
N ALA A 322 32.57 -12.20 -8.59
CA ALA A 322 31.64 -13.32 -8.55
C ALA A 322 31.91 -14.27 -7.37
N TYR A 323 31.00 -15.20 -7.09
CA TYR A 323 31.21 -16.25 -6.10
C TYR A 323 31.45 -17.60 -6.76
N TYR A 324 32.38 -18.36 -6.19
CA TYR A 324 32.58 -19.77 -6.54
C TYR A 324 31.37 -20.60 -6.11
N LYS A 325 30.95 -21.55 -6.95
CA LYS A 325 29.76 -22.40 -6.69
C LYS A 325 29.90 -23.23 -5.41
N THR A 326 31.11 -23.74 -5.15
CA THR A 326 31.49 -24.41 -3.91
C THR A 326 32.81 -23.78 -3.43
N ASP A 327 33.89 -24.54 -3.38
CA ASP A 327 35.20 -24.09 -2.92
C ASP A 327 35.91 -23.22 -3.96
N VAL A 328 36.94 -22.52 -3.49
CA VAL A 328 37.80 -21.66 -4.31
C VAL A 328 38.35 -22.45 -5.50
N GLY A 329 38.11 -21.94 -6.70
CA GLY A 329 38.52 -22.58 -7.96
C GLY A 329 37.45 -23.46 -8.62
N SER A 330 36.29 -23.64 -7.98
CA SER A 330 35.11 -24.22 -8.64
C SER A 330 34.55 -23.29 -9.74
N PRO A 331 33.63 -23.76 -10.61
CA PRO A 331 33.04 -22.89 -11.63
C PRO A 331 32.34 -21.66 -11.05
N ILE A 332 32.40 -20.55 -11.80
CA ILE A 332 31.69 -19.31 -11.54
C ILE A 332 30.60 -19.16 -12.60
N GLU A 333 29.37 -18.93 -12.16
CA GLU A 333 28.21 -18.68 -13.02
C GLU A 333 27.20 -17.77 -12.31
N ILE A 334 26.32 -17.11 -13.06
CA ILE A 334 25.11 -16.51 -12.48
C ILE A 334 24.15 -17.65 -12.15
N TRP A 335 23.70 -17.71 -10.91
CA TRP A 335 22.80 -18.77 -10.46
C TRP A 335 21.36 -18.51 -10.83
N TYR A 336 20.56 -19.58 -10.75
CA TYR A 336 19.15 -19.56 -11.11
C TYR A 336 18.29 -18.73 -10.14
N GLY A 337 18.48 -18.92 -8.83
CA GLY A 337 17.78 -18.16 -7.80
C GLY A 337 18.60 -16.99 -7.25
N ASP A 338 19.93 -17.05 -7.39
CA ASP A 338 20.93 -16.11 -6.87
C ASP A 338 20.58 -15.52 -5.50
N ASN A 339 20.44 -16.42 -4.53
CA ASN A 339 20.07 -16.06 -3.17
C ASN A 339 21.04 -15.06 -2.53
N ILE A 340 22.29 -14.92 -3.01
CA ILE A 340 23.21 -13.91 -2.48
C ILE A 340 22.76 -12.50 -2.87
N GLY A 341 22.47 -12.28 -4.15
CA GLY A 341 22.07 -10.98 -4.67
C GLY A 341 20.81 -10.44 -4.00
N ILE A 342 19.82 -11.30 -3.76
CA ILE A 342 18.58 -10.89 -3.08
C ILE A 342 18.75 -10.76 -1.57
N SER A 343 19.48 -11.67 -0.91
CA SER A 343 19.51 -11.74 0.56
C SER A 343 20.47 -10.74 1.22
N LEU A 344 21.65 -10.47 0.64
CA LEU A 344 22.61 -9.57 1.29
C LEU A 344 22.12 -8.12 1.44
N PRO A 345 21.48 -7.50 0.43
CA PRO A 345 20.86 -6.19 0.61
C PRO A 345 19.81 -6.17 1.74
N LEU A 346 19.01 -7.24 1.89
CA LEU A 346 18.04 -7.34 2.97
C LEU A 346 18.70 -7.45 4.35
N PHE A 347 19.80 -8.21 4.48
CA PHE A 347 20.61 -8.24 5.70
C PHE A 347 21.01 -6.82 6.14
N PHE A 348 21.47 -5.97 5.20
CA PHE A 348 21.84 -4.59 5.50
C PHE A 348 20.64 -3.72 5.87
N LEU A 349 19.50 -3.89 5.19
CA LEU A 349 18.27 -3.16 5.50
C LEU A 349 17.79 -3.46 6.93
N LYS A 350 17.89 -4.72 7.38
CA LYS A 350 17.51 -5.15 8.73
C LYS A 350 18.51 -4.73 9.83
N LYS A 351 19.79 -4.51 9.48
CA LYS A 351 20.83 -4.08 10.42
C LYS A 351 20.94 -2.56 10.59
N GLY A 352 20.58 -1.79 9.56
CA GLY A 352 20.63 -0.33 9.59
C GLY A 352 19.59 0.25 10.54
N ASN A 353 20.01 1.03 11.54
CA ASN A 353 19.07 1.81 12.37
C ASN A 353 18.35 2.85 11.47
N ARG A 354 17.08 2.56 11.13
CA ARG A 354 16.03 3.47 10.59
C ARG A 354 16.11 3.88 9.11
N LEU A 355 15.68 2.98 8.21
CA LEU A 355 14.92 3.36 7.00
C LEU A 355 13.72 2.45 6.75
N GLU A 356 13.76 1.15 7.11
CA GLU A 356 12.55 0.32 7.14
C GLU A 356 11.58 0.74 8.24
N ASP A 357 12.03 1.26 9.39
CA ASP A 357 11.15 1.91 10.38
C ASP A 357 10.60 3.26 9.90
N ARG A 358 11.28 3.92 8.94
CA ARG A 358 10.72 5.09 8.26
C ARG A 358 9.79 4.69 7.13
N MET A 359 9.96 3.51 6.53
CA MET A 359 9.09 2.97 5.50
C MET A 359 7.94 2.12 6.06
N TYR A 360 8.02 1.64 7.29
CA TYR A 360 6.88 1.11 8.05
C TYR A 360 6.11 2.26 8.69
N LYS A 361 6.79 3.35 9.11
CA LYS A 361 6.13 4.62 9.44
C LYS A 361 5.60 5.36 8.22
N GLU A 362 6.26 5.28 7.07
CA GLU A 362 5.71 5.72 5.79
C GLU A 362 4.73 4.68 5.26
N SER A 363 4.69 3.43 5.70
CA SER A 363 3.57 2.51 5.42
C SER A 363 2.43 2.68 6.41
N GLU A 364 2.64 3.26 7.59
CA GLU A 364 1.57 3.82 8.41
C GLU A 364 1.13 5.19 7.89
N PHE A 365 2.04 5.93 7.24
CA PHE A 365 1.75 7.19 6.55
C PHE A 365 1.12 6.95 5.18
N ILE A 366 1.45 5.85 4.50
CA ILE A 366 0.92 5.37 3.21
C ILE A 366 -0.27 4.45 3.45
N LYS A 367 -0.39 3.73 4.57
CA LYS A 367 -1.70 3.24 5.03
C LYS A 367 -2.60 4.41 5.43
N ARG A 368 -2.04 5.55 5.83
CA ARG A 368 -2.78 6.82 5.95
C ARG A 368 -3.04 7.53 4.62
N GLU A 369 -2.18 7.39 3.61
CA GLU A 369 -2.33 8.01 2.28
C GLU A 369 -3.01 7.08 1.25
N ILE A 370 -3.25 5.81 1.58
CA ILE A 370 -4.09 4.85 0.83
C ILE A 370 -5.43 4.60 1.55
N THR A 371 -5.60 5.04 2.79
CA THR A 371 -6.95 5.24 3.31
C THR A 371 -7.54 6.48 2.65
N GLU A 372 -8.42 6.29 1.66
CA GLU A 372 -9.65 7.09 1.72
C GLU A 372 -10.23 6.84 3.11
N LYS A 373 -9.91 7.72 4.06
CA LYS A 373 -10.55 7.73 5.37
C LYS A 373 -12.02 7.84 5.05
N ILE A 374 -12.78 6.80 5.36
CA ILE A 374 -14.23 6.80 5.17
C ILE A 374 -14.78 8.07 5.81
N ILE A 375 -15.37 8.93 4.99
CA ILE A 375 -15.85 10.23 5.45
C ILE A 375 -17.13 9.94 6.23
N ILE A 376 -17.09 10.19 7.55
CA ILE A 376 -18.28 10.21 8.39
C ILE A 376 -18.42 11.67 8.81
N GLY A 377 -19.31 12.39 8.15
CA GLY A 377 -19.38 13.83 8.26
C GLY A 377 -20.74 14.39 8.61
N ASP A 378 -20.73 15.68 8.94
CA ASP A 378 -21.90 16.53 9.10
C ASP A 378 -21.68 17.82 8.31
N TYR A 379 -22.76 18.46 7.91
CA TYR A 379 -22.79 19.66 7.10
C TYR A 379 -23.91 20.57 7.58
N ASP A 380 -23.61 21.87 7.62
CA ASP A 380 -24.58 22.95 7.83
C ASP A 380 -25.23 22.95 9.23
N LEU A 381 -26.05 23.97 9.54
CA LEU A 381 -26.70 24.21 10.83
C LEU A 381 -25.69 24.31 12.00
N GLU A 382 -24.58 24.99 11.75
CA GLU A 382 -23.54 25.29 12.72
C GLU A 382 -24.07 26.06 13.93
N LEU A 383 -23.44 25.85 15.09
CA LEU A 383 -23.78 26.60 16.30
C LEU A 383 -23.20 28.00 16.21
N ARG A 384 -24.01 29.00 16.54
CA ARG A 384 -23.62 30.42 16.51
C ARG A 384 -23.88 31.10 17.83
N ASP A 385 -23.05 32.08 18.15
CA ASP A 385 -23.25 32.93 19.30
C ASP A 385 -24.35 33.98 19.04
N LYS A 386 -24.68 34.77 20.06
CA LYS A 386 -25.67 35.86 19.98
C LYS A 386 -25.34 36.96 18.96
N ASN A 387 -24.10 37.03 18.49
CA ASN A 387 -23.64 37.99 17.49
C ASN A 387 -23.68 37.40 16.07
N GLY A 388 -24.12 36.14 15.92
CA GLY A 388 -24.14 35.43 14.65
C GLY A 388 -22.76 34.93 14.19
N ARG A 389 -21.74 34.96 15.06
CA ARG A 389 -20.42 34.36 14.81
C ARG A 389 -20.46 32.88 15.14
N LEU A 390 -19.59 32.10 14.52
CA LEU A 390 -19.45 30.68 14.81
C LEU A 390 -19.08 30.44 16.28
N ASP A 391 -19.82 29.56 16.95
CA ASP A 391 -19.43 28.99 18.24
C ASP A 391 -18.59 27.73 18.00
N ALA A 392 -17.32 27.95 17.65
CA ALA A 392 -16.40 26.88 17.25
C ALA A 392 -16.19 25.82 18.35
N ILE A 393 -16.17 26.24 19.62
CA ILE A 393 -15.96 25.32 20.76
C ILE A 393 -17.16 24.38 20.88
N ASN A 394 -18.38 24.92 20.96
CA ASN A 394 -19.56 24.07 21.10
C ASN A 394 -19.81 23.24 19.84
N LEU A 395 -19.52 23.76 18.65
CA LEU A 395 -19.62 22.99 17.41
C LEU A 395 -18.68 21.79 17.44
N ILE A 396 -17.40 21.97 17.75
CA ILE A 396 -16.42 20.88 17.87
C ILE A 396 -16.87 19.84 18.91
N GLU A 397 -17.42 20.29 20.04
CA GLU A 397 -18.00 19.37 21.04
C GLU A 397 -19.16 18.55 20.46
N ARG A 398 -20.04 19.15 19.65
CA ARG A 398 -21.14 18.42 18.99
C ARG A 398 -20.63 17.43 17.96
N LEU A 399 -19.69 17.83 17.12
CA LEU A 399 -19.08 16.96 16.10
C LEU A 399 -18.42 15.73 16.75
N LYS A 400 -17.69 15.93 17.84
CA LYS A 400 -17.12 14.82 18.63
C LYS A 400 -18.17 13.95 19.29
N ASP A 401 -19.26 14.55 19.78
CA ASP A 401 -20.36 13.83 20.45
C ASP A 401 -21.10 12.90 19.48
N ILE A 402 -21.27 13.31 18.22
CA ILE A 402 -21.85 12.48 17.14
C ILE A 402 -20.82 11.58 16.45
N LYS A 403 -19.54 11.64 16.83
CA LYS A 403 -18.44 10.83 16.27
C LYS A 403 -18.16 11.04 14.78
N VAL A 404 -18.45 12.23 14.25
CA VAL A 404 -18.00 12.56 12.89
C VAL A 404 -16.49 12.82 12.88
N ASN A 405 -15.87 12.50 11.76
CA ASN A 405 -14.46 12.67 11.52
C ASN A 405 -14.17 13.79 10.51
N THR A 406 -15.21 14.30 9.85
CA THR A 406 -15.15 15.34 8.82
C THR A 406 -16.29 16.34 9.03
N TYR A 407 -16.06 17.61 8.76
CA TYR A 407 -17.11 18.64 8.73
C TYR A 407 -17.05 19.40 7.40
N ALA A 408 -18.17 19.43 6.68
CA ALA A 408 -18.31 20.33 5.55
C ALA A 408 -18.68 21.72 6.08
N TYR A 409 -17.76 22.66 5.98
CA TYR A 409 -17.92 23.99 6.55
C TYR A 409 -18.49 24.94 5.50
N LEU A 410 -19.73 25.38 5.70
CA LEU A 410 -20.42 26.31 4.81
C LEU A 410 -19.93 27.75 5.02
N ILE A 411 -19.59 28.42 3.92
CA ILE A 411 -19.35 29.88 3.91
C ILE A 411 -20.56 30.54 3.26
N TRP A 412 -21.51 31.03 4.05
CA TRP A 412 -22.74 31.63 3.50
C TRP A 412 -23.55 32.46 4.49
N HIS A 413 -23.77 31.92 5.70
CA HIS A 413 -24.71 32.46 6.68
C HIS A 413 -24.26 33.76 7.34
N SER A 414 -22.96 34.07 7.34
CA SER A 414 -22.41 35.30 7.90
C SER A 414 -21.28 35.85 7.03
N PRO A 415 -21.14 37.18 6.91
CA PRO A 415 -20.00 37.78 6.20
C PRO A 415 -18.64 37.45 6.83
N TYR A 416 -18.66 36.86 8.03
CA TYR A 416 -17.47 36.50 8.79
C TYR A 416 -17.14 35.01 8.75
N ASP A 417 -17.88 34.19 8.01
CA ASP A 417 -17.69 32.72 8.02
C ASP A 417 -16.28 32.30 7.64
N TRP A 418 -15.64 33.00 6.70
CA TRP A 418 -14.25 32.76 6.32
C TRP A 418 -13.26 33.06 7.45
N ASP A 419 -13.46 34.18 8.16
CA ASP A 419 -12.59 34.55 9.29
C ASP A 419 -12.79 33.56 10.45
N ASP A 420 -14.04 33.18 10.74
CA ASP A 420 -14.38 32.17 11.74
C ASP A 420 -13.77 30.80 11.40
N LEU A 421 -13.79 30.41 10.12
CA LEU A 421 -13.10 29.22 9.65
C LEU A 421 -11.59 29.30 9.95
N CYS A 422 -10.94 30.37 9.49
CA CYS A 422 -9.49 30.54 9.57
C CYS A 422 -8.97 30.60 11.01
N ASP A 423 -9.61 31.43 11.84
CA ASP A 423 -9.04 31.85 13.12
C ASP A 423 -9.63 31.10 14.32
N ALA A 424 -10.87 30.62 14.21
CA ALA A 424 -11.56 29.94 15.31
C ALA A 424 -11.71 28.43 15.09
N PHE A 425 -12.23 28.01 13.92
CA PHE A 425 -12.59 26.62 13.68
C PHE A 425 -11.40 25.73 13.32
N MET A 426 -10.61 26.10 12.30
CA MET A 426 -9.50 25.27 11.80
C MET A 426 -8.48 24.88 12.89
N PRO A 427 -8.05 25.79 13.80
CA PRO A 427 -7.18 25.41 14.91
C PRO A 427 -7.77 24.33 15.81
N LEU A 428 -9.07 24.42 16.12
CA LEU A 428 -9.75 23.44 16.98
C LEU A 428 -10.02 22.13 16.23
N ALA A 429 -10.45 22.20 14.98
CA ALA A 429 -10.67 21.04 14.13
C ALA A 429 -9.38 20.22 13.98
N GLN A 430 -8.24 20.87 13.71
CA GLN A 430 -6.95 20.19 13.60
C GLN A 430 -6.55 19.53 14.93
N LYS A 431 -6.71 20.26 16.04
CA LYS A 431 -6.39 19.75 17.38
C LYS A 431 -7.20 18.49 17.72
N GLU A 432 -8.45 18.46 17.33
CA GLU A 432 -9.39 17.38 17.64
C GLU A 432 -9.48 16.31 16.54
N GLY A 433 -8.69 16.43 15.46
CA GLY A 433 -8.62 15.45 14.37
C GLY A 433 -9.86 15.40 13.49
N ILE A 434 -10.56 16.53 13.33
CA ILE A 434 -11.70 16.69 12.43
C ILE A 434 -11.20 17.25 11.10
N ASP A 435 -11.42 16.52 10.01
CA ASP A 435 -11.10 16.97 8.66
C ASP A 435 -12.15 17.98 8.18
N VAL A 436 -11.77 18.87 7.27
CA VAL A 436 -12.64 19.96 6.81
C VAL A 436 -12.72 19.98 5.30
N ILE A 437 -13.95 20.08 4.79
CA ILE A 437 -14.23 20.40 3.39
C ILE A 437 -14.84 21.80 3.38
N VAL A 438 -14.22 22.76 2.70
CA VAL A 438 -14.80 24.10 2.55
C VAL A 438 -15.91 24.04 1.52
N TYR A 439 -17.11 24.43 1.92
CA TYR A 439 -18.33 24.30 1.12
C TYR A 439 -18.80 25.69 0.68
N LEU A 440 -18.91 25.90 -0.62
CA LEU A 440 -19.20 27.20 -1.24
C LEU A 440 -20.51 27.15 -2.02
N THR A 441 -21.37 28.14 -1.80
CA THR A 441 -22.62 28.28 -2.58
C THR A 441 -22.34 28.78 -4.00
N PRO A 442 -23.16 28.39 -4.99
CA PRO A 442 -23.05 28.83 -6.38
C PRO A 442 -23.73 30.20 -6.62
N PRO A 443 -23.61 30.79 -7.83
CA PRO A 443 -24.34 32.00 -8.20
C PRO A 443 -25.87 31.91 -8.10
N SER A 444 -26.46 30.71 -8.18
CA SER A 444 -27.90 30.51 -8.00
C SER A 444 -28.39 30.71 -6.55
N GLU A 445 -27.49 30.77 -5.57
CA GLU A 445 -27.80 30.84 -4.13
C GLU A 445 -27.31 32.15 -3.49
N PRO A 446 -27.97 33.30 -3.78
CA PRO A 446 -27.60 34.58 -3.17
C PRO A 446 -27.92 34.60 -1.66
N PRO A 447 -27.13 35.32 -0.83
CA PRO A 447 -26.02 36.20 -1.21
C PRO A 447 -24.72 35.46 -1.55
N PRO A 448 -23.79 36.09 -2.32
CA PRO A 448 -22.49 35.49 -2.62
C PRO A 448 -21.64 35.27 -1.35
N PRO A 449 -20.84 34.19 -1.31
CA PRO A 449 -19.98 33.89 -0.16
C PRO A 449 -18.90 34.97 0.01
N LYS A 450 -18.68 35.45 1.24
CA LYS A 450 -17.68 36.50 1.53
C LYS A 450 -16.37 35.89 2.03
N PRO A 451 -15.19 36.45 1.68
CA PRO A 451 -15.02 37.80 1.11
C PRO A 451 -14.90 37.85 -0.43
N TYR A 452 -14.67 36.72 -1.11
CA TYR A 452 -14.29 36.72 -2.53
C TYR A 452 -15.48 36.59 -3.50
N GLU A 453 -16.70 36.53 -2.98
CA GLU A 453 -17.92 36.46 -3.77
C GLU A 453 -17.87 35.26 -4.74
N TYR A 454 -18.20 35.46 -6.02
CA TYR A 454 -18.19 34.42 -7.03
C TYR A 454 -16.82 34.23 -7.72
N ASP A 455 -15.73 34.74 -7.13
CA ASP A 455 -14.36 34.45 -7.60
C ASP A 455 -13.85 33.14 -7.00
N TYR A 456 -14.24 32.02 -7.62
CA TYR A 456 -13.86 30.68 -7.14
C TYR A 456 -12.38 30.34 -7.33
N VAL A 457 -11.69 31.04 -8.23
CA VAL A 457 -10.24 30.92 -8.38
C VAL A 457 -9.54 31.55 -7.19
N ARG A 458 -10.00 32.74 -6.76
CA ARG A 458 -9.49 33.36 -5.54
C ARG A 458 -9.84 32.56 -4.29
N TRP A 459 -11.03 31.96 -4.23
CA TRP A 459 -11.36 30.98 -3.18
C TRP A 459 -10.38 29.81 -3.17
N ALA A 460 -10.13 29.17 -4.31
CA ALA A 460 -9.20 28.06 -4.42
C ALA A 460 -7.78 28.40 -3.96
N GLN A 461 -7.29 29.60 -4.27
CA GLN A 461 -6.00 30.09 -3.78
C GLN A 461 -6.00 30.26 -2.26
N ALA A 462 -7.00 30.95 -1.70
CA ALA A 462 -7.07 31.23 -0.28
C ALA A 462 -7.24 29.96 0.56
N ILE A 463 -8.03 28.99 0.07
CA ILE A 463 -8.19 27.67 0.68
C ILE A 463 -6.89 26.86 0.54
N GLY A 464 -6.20 26.95 -0.61
CA GLY A 464 -4.86 26.41 -0.81
C GLY A 464 -3.87 26.88 0.25
N GLU A 465 -3.77 28.20 0.44
CA GLU A 465 -2.91 28.83 1.45
C GLU A 465 -3.29 28.41 2.88
N LEU A 466 -4.59 28.32 3.19
CA LEU A 466 -5.08 27.86 4.47
C LEU A 466 -4.71 26.38 4.73
N SER A 467 -4.80 25.52 3.72
CA SER A 467 -4.50 24.09 3.84
C SER A 467 -3.03 23.80 4.14
N MET A 468 -2.12 24.69 3.72
CA MET A 468 -0.70 24.60 4.10
C MET A 468 -0.47 24.85 5.58
N ARG A 469 -1.35 25.65 6.23
CA ARG A 469 -1.32 25.87 7.68
C ARG A 469 -2.02 24.75 8.44
N TYR A 470 -3.08 24.19 7.86
CA TYR A 470 -3.94 23.20 8.48
C TYR A 470 -4.14 21.98 7.55
N PRO A 471 -3.28 20.95 7.65
CA PRO A 471 -3.30 19.80 6.73
C PRO A 471 -4.57 18.94 6.79
N ASN A 472 -5.43 19.12 7.80
CA ASN A 472 -6.74 18.48 7.91
C ASN A 472 -7.82 19.17 7.04
N LEU A 473 -7.51 20.29 6.38
CA LEU A 473 -8.33 20.86 5.31
C LEU A 473 -8.10 20.07 4.02
N MET A 474 -9.06 19.22 3.66
CA MET A 474 -8.88 18.20 2.62
C MET A 474 -9.47 18.58 1.27
N GLY A 475 -10.39 19.55 1.20
CA GLY A 475 -10.99 19.88 -0.09
C GLY A 475 -11.95 21.05 -0.10
N ILE A 476 -12.48 21.28 -1.31
CA ILE A 476 -13.46 22.31 -1.66
C ILE A 476 -14.68 21.60 -2.25
N ALA A 477 -15.88 21.98 -1.84
CA ALA A 477 -17.14 21.54 -2.43
C ALA A 477 -17.89 22.73 -3.02
N ILE A 478 -18.39 22.55 -4.25
CA ILE A 478 -19.26 23.53 -4.92
C ILE A 478 -20.70 23.01 -4.84
N ASP A 479 -21.55 23.75 -4.14
CA ASP A 479 -22.96 23.41 -3.95
C ASP A 479 -23.77 23.52 -5.24
N ASP A 480 -24.84 22.74 -5.33
CA ASP A 480 -25.82 22.78 -6.43
C ASP A 480 -25.18 22.88 -7.84
N PHE A 481 -24.08 22.15 -8.03
CA PHE A 481 -23.21 22.29 -9.19
C PHE A 481 -23.95 22.06 -10.51
N ASN A 482 -24.83 21.07 -10.57
CA ASN A 482 -25.51 20.65 -11.79
C ASN A 482 -26.45 21.73 -12.35
N TYR A 483 -26.98 22.61 -11.50
CA TYR A 483 -27.79 23.75 -11.92
C TYR A 483 -26.96 24.97 -12.38
N ASN A 484 -25.64 24.90 -12.22
CA ASN A 484 -24.72 26.02 -12.46
C ASN A 484 -23.62 25.67 -13.49
N THR A 485 -23.83 24.64 -14.30
CA THR A 485 -22.83 24.13 -15.28
C THR A 485 -22.48 25.14 -16.38
N ASP A 486 -23.38 26.08 -16.69
CA ASP A 486 -23.10 27.19 -17.61
C ASP A 486 -22.04 28.16 -17.04
N PHE A 487 -22.01 28.33 -15.72
CA PHE A 487 -21.00 29.12 -15.02
C PHE A 487 -19.75 28.28 -14.73
N PHE A 488 -19.93 27.10 -14.13
CA PHE A 488 -18.85 26.15 -13.85
C PHE A 488 -18.53 25.27 -15.06
N THR A 489 -18.02 25.91 -16.10
CA THR A 489 -17.51 25.21 -17.27
C THR A 489 -16.32 24.31 -16.91
N LYS A 490 -16.05 23.28 -17.72
CA LYS A 490 -14.89 22.39 -17.55
C LYS A 490 -13.56 23.17 -17.41
N ASN A 491 -13.39 24.21 -18.22
CA ASN A 491 -12.17 25.03 -18.20
C ASN A 491 -12.06 25.85 -16.91
N TYR A 492 -13.17 26.40 -16.42
CA TYR A 492 -13.17 27.15 -15.17
C TYR A 492 -12.90 26.24 -13.96
N LEU A 493 -13.50 25.04 -13.91
CA LEU A 493 -13.15 24.04 -12.90
C LEU A 493 -11.67 23.63 -12.96
N ARG A 494 -11.11 23.49 -14.16
CA ARG A 494 -9.67 23.20 -14.32
C ARG A 494 -8.82 24.32 -13.73
N GLU A 495 -9.21 25.57 -13.92
CA GLU A 495 -8.51 26.73 -13.34
C GLU A 495 -8.61 26.75 -11.81
N ILE A 496 -9.80 26.52 -11.25
CA ILE A 496 -10.04 26.38 -9.81
C ILE A 496 -9.16 25.26 -9.23
N LYS A 497 -9.24 24.05 -9.80
CA LYS A 497 -8.46 22.88 -9.36
C LYS A 497 -6.96 23.13 -9.44
N SER A 498 -6.48 23.70 -10.55
CA SER A 498 -5.05 24.00 -10.75
C SER A 498 -4.56 25.05 -9.78
N SER A 499 -5.38 26.06 -9.46
CA SER A 499 -5.02 27.13 -8.53
C SER A 499 -4.84 26.59 -7.11
N ALA A 500 -5.77 25.78 -6.62
CA ALA A 500 -5.64 25.10 -5.33
C ALA A 500 -4.42 24.16 -5.31
N ARG A 501 -4.28 23.29 -6.33
CA ARG A 501 -3.21 22.27 -6.40
C ARG A 501 -1.81 22.83 -6.62
N SER A 502 -1.68 24.00 -7.22
CA SER A 502 -0.39 24.69 -7.33
C SER A 502 0.20 25.05 -5.96
N ILE A 503 -0.66 25.17 -4.94
CA ILE A 503 -0.28 25.47 -3.56
C ILE A 503 -0.23 24.19 -2.73
N ASN A 504 -1.32 23.39 -2.76
CA ASN A 504 -1.38 22.10 -2.08
C ASN A 504 -1.92 21.01 -3.03
N PRO A 505 -1.05 20.14 -3.59
CA PRO A 505 -1.45 19.11 -4.54
C PRO A 505 -2.47 18.09 -4.04
N SER A 506 -2.61 17.90 -2.72
CA SER A 506 -3.53 16.92 -2.13
C SER A 506 -4.97 17.42 -2.01
N LEU A 507 -5.23 18.72 -2.21
CA LEU A 507 -6.58 19.26 -2.12
C LEU A 507 -7.50 18.64 -3.19
N LYS A 508 -8.64 18.14 -2.71
CA LYS A 508 -9.71 17.57 -3.53
C LYS A 508 -10.74 18.64 -3.92
N LEU A 509 -11.25 18.55 -5.15
CA LEU A 509 -12.38 19.36 -5.63
C LEU A 509 -13.61 18.47 -5.81
N PHE A 510 -14.61 18.69 -4.97
CA PHE A 510 -15.90 18.00 -4.99
C PHE A 510 -16.98 18.85 -5.66
N THR A 511 -17.90 18.17 -6.31
CA THR A 511 -19.14 18.78 -6.81
C THR A 511 -20.33 18.17 -6.08
N VAL A 512 -21.33 18.99 -5.79
CA VAL A 512 -22.58 18.52 -5.20
C VAL A 512 -23.56 18.28 -6.33
N SER A 513 -23.89 17.01 -6.56
CA SER A 513 -24.59 16.59 -7.76
C SER A 513 -25.75 15.66 -7.48
N TYR A 514 -26.86 15.87 -8.18
CA TYR A 514 -28.10 15.13 -7.99
C TYR A 514 -28.23 13.95 -8.94
N TYR A 515 -29.02 12.95 -8.56
CA TYR A 515 -29.07 11.63 -9.18
C TYR A 515 -29.24 11.67 -10.70
N ARG A 516 -30.27 12.39 -11.20
CA ARG A 516 -30.57 12.47 -12.63
C ARG A 516 -29.50 13.16 -13.47
N ASP A 517 -28.68 14.00 -12.86
CA ASP A 517 -27.70 14.81 -13.57
C ASP A 517 -26.30 14.16 -13.54
N ILE A 518 -26.09 13.13 -12.72
CA ILE A 518 -24.89 12.28 -12.74
C ILE A 518 -25.09 11.23 -13.84
N THR A 519 -24.60 11.55 -15.04
CA THR A 519 -24.74 10.75 -16.26
C THR A 519 -23.39 10.55 -16.93
N ASP A 520 -23.31 9.68 -17.94
CA ASP A 520 -22.10 9.52 -18.76
C ASP A 520 -21.62 10.86 -19.34
N LYS A 521 -22.56 11.73 -19.78
CA LYS A 521 -22.23 13.07 -20.27
C LYS A 521 -21.59 13.96 -19.19
N PHE A 522 -22.08 13.90 -17.96
CA PHE A 522 -21.48 14.61 -16.83
C PHE A 522 -20.04 14.14 -16.62
N ILE A 523 -19.83 12.83 -16.68
CA ILE A 523 -18.52 12.21 -16.50
C ILE A 523 -17.55 12.56 -17.63
N ASP A 524 -17.97 12.44 -18.88
CA ASP A 524 -17.17 12.85 -20.05
C ASP A 524 -16.70 14.31 -19.93
N GLN A 525 -17.59 15.15 -19.38
CA GLN A 525 -17.30 16.56 -19.21
C GLN A 525 -16.36 16.83 -18.03
N TYR A 526 -16.52 16.16 -16.89
CA TYR A 526 -15.92 16.61 -15.63
C TYR A 526 -14.93 15.64 -14.97
N ARG A 527 -14.85 14.36 -15.40
CA ARG A 527 -14.02 13.31 -14.75
C ARG A 527 -12.57 13.74 -14.47
N ASP A 528 -11.92 14.44 -15.40
CA ASP A 528 -10.53 14.88 -15.27
C ASP A 528 -10.34 16.11 -14.36
N VAL A 529 -11.41 16.84 -14.04
CA VAL A 529 -11.35 18.15 -13.34
C VAL A 529 -12.06 18.17 -12.00
N ILE A 530 -12.62 17.05 -11.54
CA ILE A 530 -13.12 16.85 -10.17
C ILE A 530 -12.38 15.70 -9.51
N ASP A 531 -12.56 15.51 -8.21
CA ASP A 531 -12.01 14.38 -7.45
C ASP A 531 -13.10 13.52 -6.80
N GLY A 532 -14.35 13.99 -6.85
CA GLY A 532 -15.50 13.24 -6.37
C GLY A 532 -16.80 14.01 -6.42
N VAL A 533 -17.87 13.32 -6.03
CA VAL A 533 -19.23 13.83 -5.96
C VAL A 533 -19.76 13.65 -4.53
N ILE A 534 -20.29 14.74 -3.98
CA ILE A 534 -21.19 14.68 -2.83
C ILE A 534 -22.60 14.53 -3.42
N PHE A 535 -23.28 13.44 -3.10
CA PHE A 535 -24.56 13.03 -3.69
C PHE A 535 -25.70 13.21 -2.68
N PRO A 536 -26.52 14.29 -2.78
CA PRO A 536 -27.69 14.46 -1.93
C PRO A 536 -28.82 13.51 -2.35
N PHE A 537 -29.18 12.60 -1.45
CA PHE A 537 -30.28 11.68 -1.69
C PHE A 537 -31.64 12.35 -1.42
N ARG A 538 -32.47 12.44 -2.46
CA ARG A 538 -33.81 13.06 -2.39
C ARG A 538 -34.94 12.20 -2.96
N ASN A 539 -34.76 10.88 -3.05
CA ASN A 539 -35.73 9.94 -3.65
C ASN A 539 -36.19 10.29 -5.07
N GLU A 540 -35.27 10.49 -6.02
CA GLU A 540 -35.69 10.77 -7.40
C GLU A 540 -36.34 9.53 -8.07
N PRO A 541 -37.39 9.67 -8.91
CA PRO A 541 -37.98 10.90 -9.44
C PRO A 541 -38.96 11.63 -8.50
N ASN A 542 -39.42 10.97 -7.43
CA ASN A 542 -40.48 11.46 -6.56
C ASN A 542 -39.89 12.12 -5.31
N ILE A 543 -39.50 13.39 -5.46
CA ILE A 543 -38.70 14.08 -4.45
C ILE A 543 -39.37 14.10 -3.06
N ASP A 544 -38.79 13.41 -2.09
CA ASP A 544 -39.25 13.36 -0.70
C ASP A 544 -38.12 12.92 0.26
N THR A 545 -38.36 13.07 1.58
CA THR A 545 -37.46 12.65 2.65
C THR A 545 -38.16 11.68 3.60
N THR A 546 -38.90 10.72 3.03
CA THR A 546 -39.67 9.68 3.71
C THR A 546 -39.44 8.29 3.13
N THR A 547 -39.14 8.23 1.84
CA THR A 547 -38.91 7.00 1.09
C THR A 547 -37.43 6.66 1.14
N THR A 548 -37.11 5.50 1.69
CA THR A 548 -35.72 5.05 1.93
C THR A 548 -35.28 3.94 0.98
N SER A 549 -36.24 3.22 0.37
CA SER A 549 -36.00 2.01 -0.43
C SER A 549 -35.22 2.26 -1.73
N THR A 550 -35.21 3.49 -2.24
CA THR A 550 -34.52 3.86 -3.49
C THR A 550 -33.09 4.32 -3.26
N LEU A 551 -32.65 4.53 -2.01
CA LEU A 551 -31.30 4.99 -1.71
C LEU A 551 -30.22 4.05 -2.24
N ALA A 552 -30.28 2.77 -1.85
CA ALA A 552 -29.29 1.78 -2.29
C ALA A 552 -29.20 1.62 -3.82
N PRO A 553 -30.30 1.42 -4.57
CA PRO A 553 -30.20 1.32 -6.03
C PRO A 553 -29.71 2.63 -6.68
N GLN A 554 -30.05 3.81 -6.15
CA GLN A 554 -29.53 5.08 -6.69
C GLN A 554 -28.04 5.25 -6.45
N VAL A 555 -27.55 4.98 -5.23
CA VAL A 555 -26.12 5.08 -4.91
C VAL A 555 -25.32 4.11 -5.78
N ARG A 556 -25.79 2.86 -5.97
CA ARG A 556 -25.11 1.89 -6.86
C ARG A 556 -25.09 2.36 -8.31
N ALA A 557 -26.17 2.95 -8.81
CA ALA A 557 -26.21 3.51 -10.16
C ALA A 557 -25.27 4.72 -10.32
N VAL A 558 -25.19 5.57 -9.30
CA VAL A 558 -24.20 6.66 -9.26
C VAL A 558 -22.79 6.11 -9.26
N ARG A 559 -22.47 5.15 -8.38
CA ARG A 559 -21.15 4.48 -8.35
C ARG A 559 -20.79 3.88 -9.72
N ALA A 560 -21.71 3.17 -10.36
CA ALA A 560 -21.47 2.59 -11.69
C ALA A 560 -21.14 3.66 -12.75
N THR A 561 -21.72 4.86 -12.64
CA THR A 561 -21.44 5.99 -13.53
C THR A 561 -20.09 6.65 -13.21
N LEU A 562 -19.79 6.85 -11.93
CA LEU A 562 -18.53 7.45 -11.48
C LEU A 562 -17.32 6.54 -11.74
N GLY A 563 -17.50 5.23 -11.63
CA GLY A 563 -16.41 4.27 -11.54
C GLY A 563 -15.66 4.36 -10.20
N ASP A 564 -14.50 3.73 -10.12
CA ASP A 564 -13.74 3.60 -8.87
C ASP A 564 -12.73 4.74 -8.65
N GLU A 565 -12.53 5.61 -9.65
CA GLU A 565 -11.54 6.69 -9.60
C GLU A 565 -12.02 7.95 -8.85
N LEU A 566 -13.34 8.17 -8.79
CA LEU A 566 -13.95 9.36 -8.21
C LEU A 566 -14.60 9.01 -6.87
N SER A 567 -14.36 9.83 -5.84
CA SER A 567 -15.00 9.60 -4.54
C SER A 567 -16.51 9.83 -4.62
N LEU A 568 -17.30 9.00 -3.92
CA LEU A 568 -18.76 9.13 -3.76
C LEU A 568 -19.13 9.30 -2.29
N ILE A 569 -19.58 10.50 -1.91
CA ILE A 569 -20.01 10.81 -0.55
C ILE A 569 -21.52 10.95 -0.54
N ILE A 570 -22.23 10.08 0.17
CA ILE A 570 -23.70 10.13 0.28
C ILE A 570 -24.09 11.27 1.22
N MET A 571 -24.96 12.19 0.80
CA MET A 571 -25.51 13.22 1.68
C MET A 571 -26.97 12.89 2.04
N ILE A 572 -27.26 12.85 3.35
CA ILE A 572 -28.58 12.52 3.90
C ILE A 572 -29.19 13.74 4.60
N TYR A 573 -30.40 14.14 4.16
CA TYR A 573 -31.17 15.23 4.76
C TYR A 573 -31.65 14.90 6.17
N ALA A 574 -31.28 15.72 7.16
CA ALA A 574 -31.84 15.73 8.52
C ALA A 574 -32.78 16.92 8.78
N SER A 575 -32.89 17.84 7.82
CA SER A 575 -33.84 18.95 7.77
C SER A 575 -34.75 18.85 6.55
N LYS A 576 -35.77 19.71 6.50
CA LYS A 576 -36.72 19.73 5.39
C LYS A 576 -36.04 20.22 4.12
N LEU A 577 -36.06 19.40 3.07
CA LEU A 577 -35.74 19.82 1.71
C LEU A 577 -36.83 20.77 1.18
N SER A 578 -36.45 21.87 0.53
CA SER A 578 -37.37 22.92 0.04
C SER A 578 -38.53 22.39 -0.80
N SER A 579 -38.30 21.36 -1.61
CA SER A 579 -39.30 20.71 -2.46
C SER A 579 -40.01 19.51 -1.84
N ALA A 580 -39.64 19.09 -0.62
CA ALA A 580 -40.25 17.93 0.05
C ALA A 580 -41.53 18.32 0.83
N PRO A 581 -42.55 17.45 0.86
CA PRO A 581 -43.82 17.76 1.52
C PRO A 581 -43.70 17.84 3.05
N ILE A 582 -42.89 16.98 3.66
CA ILE A 582 -42.70 16.90 5.12
C ILE A 582 -41.21 16.78 5.47
N PRO A 583 -40.78 17.29 6.64
CA PRO A 583 -39.40 17.10 7.13
C PRO A 583 -39.12 15.61 7.40
N PRO A 584 -37.85 15.18 7.28
CA PRO A 584 -37.44 13.84 7.70
C PRO A 584 -37.61 13.67 9.21
N ASP A 585 -38.05 12.49 9.63
CA ASP A 585 -38.10 12.09 11.04
C ASP A 585 -36.88 11.23 11.42
N SER A 586 -36.81 10.84 12.70
CA SER A 586 -35.72 9.99 13.19
C SER A 586 -35.75 8.59 12.57
N LYS A 587 -36.91 8.09 12.11
CA LYS A 587 -37.02 6.79 11.45
C LYS A 587 -36.37 6.83 10.06
N TYR A 588 -36.68 7.86 9.26
CA TYR A 588 -36.04 8.09 7.97
C TYR A 588 -34.53 8.16 8.11
N LEU A 589 -34.02 8.94 9.08
CA LEU A 589 -32.58 9.03 9.34
C LEU A 589 -31.98 7.70 9.76
N LYS A 590 -32.65 6.95 10.65
CA LYS A 590 -32.15 5.63 11.06
C LYS A 590 -31.98 4.68 9.87
N GLU A 591 -32.97 4.64 8.99
CA GLU A 591 -32.95 3.76 7.82
C GLU A 591 -31.92 4.23 6.79
N THR A 592 -31.93 5.50 6.40
CA THR A 592 -31.04 6.02 5.35
C THR A 592 -29.58 6.07 5.78
N VAL A 593 -29.28 6.45 7.02
CA VAL A 593 -27.91 6.40 7.56
C VAL A 593 -27.45 4.95 7.65
N LYS A 594 -28.28 4.03 8.14
CA LYS A 594 -27.91 2.60 8.18
C LYS A 594 -27.61 2.06 6.78
N ILE A 595 -28.49 2.29 5.81
CA ILE A 595 -28.27 1.87 4.41
C ILE A 595 -26.97 2.46 3.86
N SER A 596 -26.70 3.74 4.11
CA SER A 596 -25.47 4.41 3.67
C SER A 596 -24.22 3.77 4.30
N LEU A 597 -24.25 3.50 5.60
CA LEU A 597 -23.16 2.82 6.30
C LEU A 597 -22.95 1.38 5.80
N ASP A 598 -24.01 0.68 5.45
CA ASP A 598 -23.92 -0.66 4.84
C ASP A 598 -23.30 -0.57 3.42
N LEU A 599 -23.68 0.41 2.60
CA LEU A 599 -23.07 0.65 1.29
C LEU A 599 -21.60 1.03 1.37
N ILE A 600 -21.20 1.77 2.40
CA ILE A 600 -19.79 2.09 2.69
C ILE A 600 -19.00 0.82 3.04
N LYS A 601 -19.56 -0.07 3.89
CA LYS A 601 -18.92 -1.36 4.22
C LYS A 601 -18.74 -2.26 3.00
N GLU A 602 -19.65 -2.18 2.04
CA GLU A 602 -19.58 -2.90 0.77
C GLU A 602 -18.60 -2.26 -0.24
N GLY A 603 -17.97 -1.13 0.08
CA GLY A 603 -17.09 -0.39 -0.85
C GLY A 603 -17.84 0.32 -1.98
N ILE A 604 -19.16 0.50 -1.87
CA ILE A 604 -19.97 1.18 -2.90
C ILE A 604 -19.87 2.70 -2.76
N ALA A 605 -19.68 3.22 -1.56
CA ALA A 605 -19.52 4.65 -1.28
C ALA A 605 -18.34 4.88 -0.34
N ASP A 606 -17.71 6.05 -0.45
CA ASP A 606 -16.47 6.38 0.27
C ASP A 606 -16.76 7.24 1.51
N GLY A 607 -18.04 7.61 1.70
CA GLY A 607 -18.47 8.32 2.89
C GLY A 607 -19.94 8.69 2.93
N ILE A 608 -20.32 9.29 4.05
CA ILE A 608 -21.64 9.84 4.34
C ILE A 608 -21.48 11.21 5.02
N ILE A 609 -22.36 12.15 4.66
CA ILE A 609 -22.52 13.43 5.34
C ILE A 609 -24.00 13.64 5.69
N THR A 610 -24.30 14.05 6.93
CA THR A 610 -25.65 14.51 7.29
C THR A 610 -25.82 16.00 7.00
N TYR A 611 -26.96 16.38 6.41
CA TYR A 611 -27.29 17.78 6.12
C TYR A 611 -28.24 18.37 7.16
N CYS A 612 -27.83 19.49 7.76
CA CYS A 612 -28.56 20.22 8.80
C CYS A 612 -29.02 19.35 9.98
N LEU A 613 -28.15 18.49 10.51
CA LEU A 613 -28.46 17.75 11.73
C LEU A 613 -28.69 18.73 12.90
N PRO A 614 -29.79 18.60 13.69
CA PRO A 614 -30.12 19.53 14.77
C PRO A 614 -29.12 19.41 15.94
N LYS A 615 -28.07 20.24 15.92
CA LYS A 615 -26.96 20.21 16.89
C LYS A 615 -27.22 20.99 18.18
N GLU A 616 -28.19 21.90 18.19
CA GLU A 616 -28.49 22.74 19.35
C GLU A 616 -29.04 21.91 20.52
N ASN A 617 -30.00 21.03 20.25
CA ASN A 617 -30.63 20.16 21.23
C ASN A 617 -30.14 18.70 21.08
N LYS A 618 -29.31 18.24 22.02
CA LYS A 618 -28.83 16.84 22.05
C LYS A 618 -29.95 15.81 22.28
N GLU A 619 -31.10 16.24 22.78
CA GLU A 619 -32.28 15.39 22.97
C GLU A 619 -33.16 15.33 21.72
N ASP A 620 -32.81 15.99 20.61
CA ASP A 620 -33.53 15.80 19.35
C ASP A 620 -33.38 14.34 18.90
N ASP A 621 -34.49 13.68 18.60
CA ASP A 621 -34.50 12.26 18.25
C ASP A 621 -33.72 11.96 16.96
N ARG A 622 -33.61 12.94 16.05
CA ARG A 622 -32.79 12.85 14.83
C ARG A 622 -31.31 12.88 15.18
N TYR A 623 -30.90 13.79 16.06
CA TYR A 623 -29.53 13.88 16.56
C TYR A 623 -29.13 12.57 17.26
N ARG A 624 -29.98 12.07 18.16
CA ARG A 624 -29.75 10.81 18.89
C ARG A 624 -29.68 9.60 17.95
N ALA A 625 -30.54 9.54 16.94
CA ALA A 625 -30.52 8.47 15.94
C ALA A 625 -29.20 8.40 15.16
N VAL A 626 -28.72 9.54 14.65
CA VAL A 626 -27.45 9.59 13.90
C VAL A 626 -26.27 9.28 14.82
N LYS A 627 -26.25 9.88 16.02
CA LYS A 627 -25.24 9.59 17.04
C LYS A 627 -25.16 8.11 17.38
N GLU A 628 -26.30 7.45 17.59
CA GLU A 628 -26.36 6.01 17.89
C GLU A 628 -25.72 5.19 16.76
N LEU A 629 -26.09 5.48 15.51
CA LEU A 629 -25.58 4.74 14.34
C LEU A 629 -24.09 4.98 14.10
N PHE A 630 -23.62 6.22 14.18
CA PHE A 630 -22.18 6.53 14.04
C PHE A 630 -21.35 5.97 15.18
N ASN A 631 -21.85 5.94 16.43
CA ASN A 631 -21.14 5.27 17.53
C ASN A 631 -21.04 3.75 17.33
N ASN A 632 -22.06 3.13 16.73
CA ASN A 632 -22.08 1.69 16.46
C ASN A 632 -21.39 1.33 15.14
N PHE A 633 -21.01 2.32 14.34
CA PHE A 633 -20.30 2.12 13.10
C PHE A 633 -18.83 1.82 13.39
N ASN A 634 -18.52 0.54 13.46
CA ASN A 634 -17.16 0.05 13.46
C ASN A 634 -16.89 -0.62 12.10
N LEU A 635 -15.79 -0.25 11.45
CA LEU A 635 -15.36 -0.86 10.18
C LEU A 635 -14.78 -2.28 10.36
N GLY A 636 -14.83 -2.77 11.60
CA GLY A 636 -14.17 -3.97 12.04
C GLY A 636 -13.19 -3.57 13.14
N GLY A 637 -13.51 -3.95 14.37
CA GLY A 637 -12.45 -4.16 15.34
C GLY A 637 -11.54 -5.24 14.76
N LYS A 638 -10.31 -4.85 14.43
CA LYS A 638 -9.14 -5.73 14.46
C LYS A 638 -8.22 -5.17 15.53
#